data_AF-A0A814IAC0-F1
#
_entry.id   AF-A0A814IAC0-F1
#
_cell.length_a   1.000
_cell.length_b   1.000
_cell.length_c   1.000
_cell.angle_alpha   90.00
_cell.angle_beta   90.00
_cell.angle_gamma   90.00
#
_symmetry.space_group_name_H-M   'P 1'
#
loop_
_entity.id
_entity.type
_entity.pdbx_description
1 polymer ?
#
loop_
_entity_poly.entity_id
_entity_poly.type
_entity_poly.pdbx_seq_one_letter_code
_entity_poly.pdbx_strand_id
1 'polypeptide(L)'
;MLSNIFHLLWIINAMSIMAYGASIFTSKNLNLYNTIIKNTSTTNAYFRPTWIDVNLSAVDSNVRLLKEYIGEKVHLMAVVKGNGYGHGMLEIAEASISAGATWLGVASLDEALAVRSKFSHDIPILVLGYVAPQYLSLTSQLRITVTAISLEWVQEAARIAQQPFEFHLKIDTGLNRLGLTTIDEVEVVMKMVSLNPNLNCTGVFTHFATSEDMQNKSYFHQQLAKIGIITSAYLTYYRGIWAGVFLIGGGISIITNAYFRPTWIDVNLSAIHSNVRLLKEYIGEKVYLMAVVKGNGYGHRMLEIAEASISAGATWLGVASFDEALAIRSKISHDIPILVLGYVAPQYVTLAGQFRITLAGVSFEWIQEAARIAQQPFDFHLKIDTGLNRLGITTIDEVQAVMKMVSLNPNLNCTGVFTHFATSEDIQNTSYFRPQLASFHTFLNVIPNRTNKIIHCANSGATIYQPQKPFFDMVRLGNALMGPPNETLKYLLPMQLQNALSLHSILDLVKQLNPGAIVGYGSEYTATQHQWIGTIPMEYADGCHQQFRATNVLVDGKRVPIIGRISMDQLMVALPRKYPTGTRVTFIGQQDNETIFADEIAQEANQSRLEVFTSLSSRLPRIYRENGSIVRITNTMLNF
;
A
#
# COMPACT_ATOMS: atom_id res chain seq x y z
N MET A 1 24.78 -40.96 -21.23
CA MET A 1 23.88 -41.72 -20.33
C MET A 1 23.89 -41.22 -18.89
N LEU A 2 24.99 -40.67 -18.36
CA LEU A 2 25.04 -40.10 -17.00
C LEU A 2 24.47 -38.66 -16.86
N SER A 3 24.33 -37.91 -17.95
CA SER A 3 23.74 -36.55 -17.95
C SER A 3 22.20 -36.53 -17.81
N ASN A 4 21.52 -37.61 -18.22
CA ASN A 4 20.06 -37.70 -18.14
C ASN A 4 19.55 -38.12 -16.75
N ILE A 5 20.41 -38.69 -15.90
CA ILE A 5 20.06 -39.07 -14.52
C ILE A 5 20.06 -37.85 -13.58
N PHE A 6 20.97 -36.88 -13.80
CA PHE A 6 20.97 -35.62 -13.04
C PHE A 6 19.78 -34.71 -13.37
N HIS A 7 19.32 -34.69 -14.63
CA HIS A 7 18.13 -33.93 -15.01
C HIS A 7 16.84 -34.52 -14.41
N LEU A 8 16.75 -35.85 -14.31
CA LEU A 8 15.59 -36.53 -13.71
C LEU A 8 15.54 -36.35 -12.18
N LEU A 9 16.70 -36.40 -11.49
CA LEU A 9 16.81 -36.13 -10.05
C LEU A 9 16.52 -34.67 -9.69
N TRP A 10 16.84 -33.72 -10.57
CA TRP A 10 16.49 -32.30 -10.38
C TRP A 10 14.99 -32.04 -10.58
N ILE A 11 14.36 -32.68 -11.58
CA ILE A 11 12.90 -32.59 -11.81
C ILE A 11 12.10 -33.24 -10.68
N ILE A 12 12.56 -34.37 -10.13
CA ILE A 12 11.89 -35.03 -8.99
C ILE A 12 12.03 -34.22 -7.70
N ASN A 13 13.17 -33.54 -7.46
CA ASN A 13 13.31 -32.61 -6.32
C ASN A 13 12.49 -31.32 -6.51
N ALA A 14 12.41 -30.77 -7.73
CA ALA A 14 11.61 -29.59 -8.03
C ALA A 14 10.09 -29.87 -7.91
N MET A 15 9.62 -31.05 -8.32
CA MET A 15 8.21 -31.46 -8.14
C MET A 15 7.87 -31.79 -6.68
N SER A 16 8.85 -32.25 -5.88
CA SER A 16 8.66 -32.46 -4.43
C SER A 16 8.57 -31.15 -3.65
N ILE A 17 9.27 -30.10 -4.10
CA ILE A 17 9.19 -28.74 -3.54
C ILE A 17 7.88 -28.04 -3.97
N MET A 18 7.39 -28.28 -5.19
CA MET A 18 6.08 -27.76 -5.63
C MET A 18 4.89 -28.45 -4.96
N ALA A 19 4.98 -29.75 -4.67
CA ALA A 19 3.93 -30.47 -3.95
C ALA A 19 3.84 -30.09 -2.45
N TYR A 20 4.96 -29.69 -1.83
CA TYR A 20 4.98 -29.16 -0.46
C TYR A 20 4.51 -27.70 -0.36
N GLY A 21 4.62 -26.91 -1.43
CA GLY A 21 4.12 -25.53 -1.47
C GLY A 21 2.61 -25.43 -1.72
N ALA A 22 2.02 -26.39 -2.44
CA ALA A 22 0.60 -26.37 -2.78
C ALA A 22 -0.32 -27.07 -1.76
N SER A 23 0.19 -28.00 -0.94
CA SER A 23 -0.62 -28.70 0.09
C SER A 23 -0.77 -27.93 1.42
N ILE A 24 0.02 -26.85 1.61
CA ILE A 24 -0.05 -26.01 2.82
C ILE A 24 -1.16 -24.95 2.70
N PHE A 25 -1.73 -24.74 1.52
CA PHE A 25 -2.71 -23.68 1.28
C PHE A 25 -4.19 -24.03 1.51
N THR A 26 -4.59 -25.26 1.84
CA THR A 26 -6.02 -25.64 1.73
C THR A 26 -6.68 -26.45 2.86
N SER A 27 -6.10 -26.61 4.06
CA SER A 27 -6.84 -27.25 5.18
C SER A 27 -6.89 -26.44 6.48
N LYS A 28 -5.77 -25.85 6.95
CA LYS A 28 -5.75 -25.07 8.20
C LYS A 28 -6.48 -23.73 8.09
N ASN A 29 -6.33 -23.01 6.98
CA ASN A 29 -7.01 -21.71 6.77
C ASN A 29 -8.51 -21.88 6.55
N LEU A 30 -8.94 -22.90 5.80
CA LEU A 30 -10.35 -23.24 5.67
C LEU A 30 -10.96 -23.59 7.03
N ASN A 31 -10.26 -24.33 7.90
CA ASN A 31 -10.77 -24.63 9.25
C ASN A 31 -10.88 -23.39 10.13
N LEU A 32 -9.92 -22.46 10.08
CA LEU A 32 -9.99 -21.20 10.82
C LEU A 32 -11.20 -20.36 10.37
N TYR A 33 -11.32 -20.17 9.05
CA TYR A 33 -12.35 -19.36 8.42
C TYR A 33 -13.75 -19.99 8.58
N ASN A 34 -13.86 -21.31 8.42
CA ASN A 34 -15.10 -22.05 8.66
C ASN A 34 -15.49 -22.08 10.15
N THR A 35 -14.54 -22.07 11.08
CA THR A 35 -14.82 -21.96 12.52
C THR A 35 -15.35 -20.58 12.87
N ILE A 36 -14.76 -19.53 12.29
CA ILE A 36 -15.23 -18.15 12.44
C ILE A 36 -16.65 -18.00 11.88
N ILE A 37 -16.88 -18.43 10.64
CA ILE A 37 -18.19 -18.33 9.96
C ILE A 37 -19.27 -19.20 10.65
N LYS A 38 -18.94 -20.40 11.15
CA LYS A 38 -19.92 -21.25 11.85
C LYS A 38 -20.35 -20.67 13.20
N ASN A 39 -19.51 -19.86 13.85
CA ASN A 39 -19.78 -19.29 15.18
C ASN A 39 -20.34 -17.86 15.13
N THR A 40 -20.30 -17.18 13.98
CA THR A 40 -20.97 -15.89 13.78
C THR A 40 -22.18 -16.10 12.90
N SER A 41 -23.39 -15.80 13.38
CA SER A 41 -24.59 -15.76 12.52
C SER A 41 -24.27 -14.91 11.28
N THR A 42 -24.62 -15.45 10.12
CA THR A 42 -24.12 -15.12 8.77
C THR A 42 -24.47 -13.73 8.24
N THR A 43 -24.65 -12.73 9.10
CA THR A 43 -24.98 -11.36 8.70
C THR A 43 -24.11 -10.26 9.31
N ASN A 44 -23.27 -10.50 10.33
CA ASN A 44 -22.53 -9.42 11.02
C ASN A 44 -21.19 -9.84 11.66
N ALA A 45 -20.28 -10.49 10.92
CA ALA A 45 -18.95 -10.84 11.45
C ALA A 45 -17.94 -9.67 11.35
N TYR A 46 -18.26 -8.52 11.96
CA TYR A 46 -17.32 -7.39 12.06
C TYR A 46 -16.58 -7.43 13.40
N PHE A 47 -15.26 -7.71 13.38
CA PHE A 47 -14.45 -7.68 14.60
C PHE A 47 -14.09 -6.26 15.05
N ARG A 48 -14.12 -5.30 14.11
CA ARG A 48 -13.91 -3.87 14.38
C ARG A 48 -15.25 -3.13 14.37
N PRO A 49 -15.44 -2.14 15.26
CA PRO A 49 -16.64 -1.29 15.27
C PRO A 49 -16.59 -0.16 14.22
N THR A 50 -15.72 -0.26 13.22
CA THR A 50 -15.56 0.74 12.16
C THR A 50 -15.47 0.02 10.83
N TRP A 51 -16.36 0.38 9.91
CA TRP A 51 -16.47 -0.21 8.58
C TRP A 51 -16.89 0.85 7.57
N ILE A 52 -16.84 0.51 6.27
CA ILE A 52 -17.32 1.32 5.16
C ILE A 52 -18.48 0.56 4.52
N ASP A 53 -19.64 1.21 4.40
CA ASP A 53 -20.78 0.68 3.65
C ASP A 53 -20.74 1.18 2.21
N VAL A 54 -20.60 0.26 1.26
CA VAL A 54 -20.61 0.56 -0.19
C VAL A 54 -21.95 0.15 -0.78
N ASN A 55 -22.74 1.14 -1.23
CA ASN A 55 -24.05 0.90 -1.83
C ASN A 55 -23.93 0.66 -3.34
N LEU A 56 -23.84 -0.61 -3.74
CA LEU A 56 -23.73 -1.00 -5.16
C LEU A 56 -25.00 -0.67 -5.98
N SER A 57 -26.18 -0.63 -5.35
CA SER A 57 -27.42 -0.24 -6.03
C SER A 57 -27.42 1.24 -6.44
N ALA A 58 -26.73 2.09 -5.69
CA ALA A 58 -26.53 3.49 -6.07
C ALA A 58 -25.63 3.62 -7.30
N VAL A 59 -24.59 2.79 -7.40
CA VAL A 59 -23.70 2.72 -8.58
C VAL A 59 -24.48 2.27 -9.81
N ASP A 60 -25.28 1.19 -9.68
CA ASP A 60 -26.13 0.69 -10.76
C ASP A 60 -27.10 1.78 -11.25
N SER A 61 -27.82 2.43 -10.32
CA SER A 61 -28.77 3.49 -10.64
C SER A 61 -28.11 4.67 -11.38
N ASN A 62 -26.95 5.12 -10.91
CA ASN A 62 -26.21 6.22 -11.54
C ASN A 62 -25.75 5.86 -12.96
N VAL A 63 -25.26 4.63 -13.16
CA VAL A 63 -24.80 4.16 -14.47
C VAL A 63 -25.97 4.07 -15.46
N ARG A 64 -27.14 3.56 -15.02
CA ARG A 64 -28.35 3.53 -15.86
C ARG A 64 -28.78 4.92 -16.29
N LEU A 65 -28.83 5.88 -15.35
CA LEU A 65 -29.19 7.27 -15.65
C LEU A 65 -28.21 7.91 -16.64
N LEU A 66 -26.91 7.71 -16.45
CA LEU A 66 -25.90 8.21 -17.39
C LEU A 66 -26.05 7.58 -18.77
N LYS A 67 -26.33 6.28 -18.83
CA LYS A 67 -26.50 5.55 -20.09
C LYS A 67 -27.76 6.01 -20.84
N GLU A 68 -28.84 6.27 -20.13
CA GLU A 68 -30.06 6.87 -20.68
C GLU A 68 -29.79 8.26 -21.25
N TYR A 69 -29.04 9.10 -20.52
CA TYR A 69 -28.73 10.47 -20.94
C TYR A 69 -27.82 10.54 -22.19
N ILE A 70 -26.77 9.72 -22.28
CA ILE A 70 -25.83 9.75 -23.42
C ILE A 70 -26.36 9.01 -24.66
N GLY A 71 -27.34 8.13 -24.48
CA GLY A 71 -27.96 7.33 -25.54
C GLY A 71 -27.18 6.07 -25.95
N GLU A 72 -27.79 5.30 -26.86
CA GLU A 72 -27.28 3.97 -27.24
C GLU A 72 -26.01 4.02 -28.09
N LYS A 73 -25.86 5.06 -28.93
CA LYS A 73 -24.73 5.19 -29.86
C LYS A 73 -23.40 5.52 -29.19
N VAL A 74 -23.41 5.91 -27.92
CA VAL A 74 -22.21 6.31 -27.17
C VAL A 74 -21.87 5.21 -26.17
N HIS A 75 -20.67 4.65 -26.27
CA HIS A 75 -20.17 3.71 -25.27
C HIS A 75 -19.92 4.42 -23.94
N LEU A 76 -20.37 3.81 -22.85
CA LEU A 76 -20.03 4.26 -21.50
C LEU A 76 -18.85 3.42 -20.99
N MET A 77 -17.75 4.09 -20.67
CA MET A 77 -16.60 3.48 -19.99
C MET A 77 -16.68 3.79 -18.50
N ALA A 78 -16.87 2.77 -17.67
CA ALA A 78 -16.75 2.91 -16.23
C ALA A 78 -15.27 2.87 -15.86
N VAL A 79 -14.74 3.99 -15.37
CA VAL A 79 -13.36 4.09 -14.92
C VAL A 79 -13.31 3.62 -13.47
N VAL A 80 -12.66 2.48 -13.20
CA VAL A 80 -12.65 1.79 -11.90
C VAL A 80 -11.25 1.73 -11.27
N LYS A 81 -10.39 2.68 -11.60
CA LYS A 81 -9.02 2.78 -11.08
C LYS A 81 -8.94 3.09 -9.58
N GLY A 82 -7.78 2.87 -8.97
CA GLY A 82 -7.54 3.27 -7.57
C GLY A 82 -8.38 2.46 -6.59
N ASN A 83 -8.50 1.15 -6.82
CA ASN A 83 -9.47 0.29 -6.14
C ASN A 83 -10.93 0.78 -6.30
N GLY A 84 -11.31 1.28 -7.47
CA GLY A 84 -12.62 1.90 -7.71
C GLY A 84 -12.87 3.09 -6.78
N TYR A 85 -11.93 4.05 -6.75
CA TYR A 85 -11.97 5.19 -5.82
C TYR A 85 -12.10 4.78 -4.34
N GLY A 86 -11.52 3.63 -3.97
CA GLY A 86 -11.56 3.07 -2.61
C GLY A 86 -12.80 2.24 -2.27
N HIS A 87 -13.76 2.07 -3.19
CA HIS A 87 -15.02 1.38 -2.94
C HIS A 87 -14.99 -0.13 -3.27
N GLY A 88 -13.89 -0.65 -3.81
CA GLY A 88 -13.77 -2.03 -4.29
C GLY A 88 -13.87 -2.09 -5.80
N MET A 89 -12.72 -2.24 -6.47
CA MET A 89 -12.67 -2.14 -7.94
C MET A 89 -13.52 -3.20 -8.64
N LEU A 90 -13.49 -4.45 -8.17
CA LEU A 90 -14.18 -5.56 -8.84
C LEU A 90 -15.68 -5.51 -8.62
N GLU A 91 -16.11 -5.06 -7.45
CA GLU A 91 -17.51 -4.84 -7.08
C GLU A 91 -18.11 -3.68 -7.88
N ILE A 92 -17.40 -2.56 -7.97
CA ILE A 92 -17.82 -1.39 -8.75
C ILE A 92 -17.85 -1.71 -10.26
N ALA A 93 -16.86 -2.45 -10.76
CA ALA A 93 -16.84 -2.90 -12.15
C ALA A 93 -18.07 -3.77 -12.47
N GLU A 94 -18.41 -4.72 -11.59
CA GLU A 94 -19.54 -5.62 -11.77
C GLU A 94 -20.88 -4.88 -11.76
N ALA A 95 -21.07 -3.98 -10.79
CA ALA A 95 -22.26 -3.14 -10.73
C ALA A 95 -22.38 -2.25 -11.98
N SER A 96 -21.27 -1.68 -12.45
CA SER A 96 -21.28 -0.79 -13.62
C SER A 96 -21.59 -1.54 -14.93
N ILE A 97 -20.99 -2.71 -15.15
CA ILE A 97 -21.26 -3.54 -16.34
C ILE A 97 -22.72 -4.01 -16.34
N SER A 98 -23.22 -4.48 -15.19
CA SER A 98 -24.62 -4.93 -15.04
C SER A 98 -25.63 -3.82 -15.29
N ALA A 99 -25.22 -2.57 -15.08
CA ALA A 99 -26.02 -1.37 -15.29
C ALA A 99 -25.94 -0.79 -16.72
N GLY A 100 -25.11 -1.36 -17.60
CA GLY A 100 -25.02 -0.96 -19.01
C GLY A 100 -23.74 -0.21 -19.41
N ALA A 101 -22.73 -0.13 -18.54
CA ALA A 101 -21.39 0.24 -18.99
C ALA A 101 -20.86 -0.84 -19.95
N THR A 102 -20.24 -0.41 -21.04
CA THR A 102 -19.76 -1.31 -22.11
C THR A 102 -18.24 -1.45 -22.14
N TRP A 103 -17.53 -0.62 -21.38
CA TRP A 103 -16.07 -0.58 -21.29
C TRP A 103 -15.64 -0.38 -19.84
N LEU A 104 -14.44 -0.85 -19.50
CA LEU A 104 -13.79 -0.56 -18.23
C LEU A 104 -12.48 0.21 -18.46
N GLY A 105 -12.24 1.23 -17.63
CA GLY A 105 -10.99 1.99 -17.61
C GLY A 105 -10.24 1.79 -16.29
N VAL A 106 -8.93 1.54 -16.36
CA VAL A 106 -8.08 1.35 -15.17
C VAL A 106 -6.78 2.15 -15.28
N ALA A 107 -6.07 2.38 -14.16
CA ALA A 107 -4.85 3.19 -14.15
C ALA A 107 -3.60 2.41 -14.56
N SER A 108 -3.53 1.11 -14.24
CA SER A 108 -2.35 0.28 -14.47
C SER A 108 -2.66 -1.07 -15.09
N LEU A 109 -1.63 -1.73 -15.62
CA LEU A 109 -1.74 -3.11 -16.08
C LEU A 109 -2.07 -4.07 -14.91
N ASP A 110 -1.56 -3.82 -13.70
CA ASP A 110 -1.92 -4.61 -12.51
C ASP A 110 -3.43 -4.59 -12.24
N GLU A 111 -4.07 -3.41 -12.33
CA GLU A 111 -5.53 -3.28 -12.21
C GLU A 111 -6.26 -3.96 -13.38
N ALA A 112 -5.74 -3.87 -14.60
CA ALA A 112 -6.34 -4.54 -15.75
C ALA A 112 -6.32 -6.07 -15.62
N LEU A 113 -5.23 -6.64 -15.12
CA LEU A 113 -5.12 -8.07 -14.84
C LEU A 113 -6.11 -8.50 -13.76
N ALA A 114 -6.31 -7.67 -12.73
CA ALA A 114 -7.32 -7.90 -11.69
C ALA A 114 -8.73 -7.92 -12.23
N VAL A 115 -9.08 -6.97 -13.09
CA VAL A 115 -10.37 -6.96 -13.74
C VAL A 115 -10.49 -8.18 -14.66
N ARG A 116 -9.48 -8.47 -15.48
CA ARG A 116 -9.53 -9.58 -16.45
C ARG A 116 -9.62 -10.96 -15.80
N SER A 117 -9.16 -11.14 -14.55
CA SER A 117 -9.33 -12.41 -13.82
C SER A 117 -10.79 -12.74 -13.50
N LYS A 118 -11.67 -11.72 -13.43
CA LYS A 118 -13.11 -11.86 -13.15
C LYS A 118 -14.00 -11.70 -14.39
N PHE A 119 -13.61 -10.86 -15.35
CA PHE A 119 -14.45 -10.48 -16.49
C PHE A 119 -14.01 -11.14 -17.80
N SER A 120 -14.98 -11.59 -18.61
CA SER A 120 -14.73 -12.23 -19.91
C SER A 120 -14.01 -11.30 -20.89
N HIS A 121 -13.29 -11.89 -21.85
CA HIS A 121 -12.51 -11.18 -22.88
C HIS A 121 -13.34 -10.30 -23.82
N ASP A 122 -14.68 -10.36 -23.75
CA ASP A 122 -15.58 -9.55 -24.56
C ASP A 122 -15.81 -8.15 -23.96
N ILE A 123 -15.50 -7.95 -22.68
CA ILE A 123 -15.52 -6.64 -22.05
C ILE A 123 -14.19 -5.94 -22.35
N PRO A 124 -14.18 -4.84 -23.13
CA PRO A 124 -12.96 -4.12 -23.44
C PRO A 124 -12.44 -3.38 -22.20
N ILE A 125 -11.13 -3.45 -21.99
CA ILE A 125 -10.43 -2.81 -20.88
C ILE A 125 -9.36 -1.87 -21.47
N LEU A 126 -9.39 -0.60 -21.07
CA LEU A 126 -8.37 0.38 -21.40
C LEU A 126 -7.50 0.71 -20.19
N VAL A 127 -6.19 0.50 -20.29
CA VAL A 127 -5.21 1.04 -19.33
C VAL A 127 -4.92 2.50 -19.69
N LEU A 128 -5.35 3.43 -18.85
CA LEU A 128 -5.23 4.89 -19.08
C LEU A 128 -3.82 5.45 -18.79
N GLY A 129 -3.05 4.74 -17.94
CA GLY A 129 -1.69 5.07 -17.57
C GLY A 129 -0.63 4.38 -18.43
N TYR A 130 0.64 4.54 -18.03
CA TYR A 130 1.77 3.92 -18.71
C TYR A 130 1.75 2.39 -18.60
N VAL A 131 1.96 1.72 -19.73
CA VAL A 131 2.29 0.30 -19.79
C VAL A 131 3.66 0.17 -20.45
N ALA A 132 4.59 -0.51 -19.78
CA ALA A 132 5.91 -0.70 -20.35
C ALA A 132 5.83 -1.59 -21.60
N PRO A 133 6.46 -1.20 -22.73
CA PRO A 133 6.33 -1.95 -23.98
C PRO A 133 6.67 -3.45 -23.87
N GLN A 134 7.54 -3.87 -22.94
CA GLN A 134 7.87 -5.30 -22.79
C GLN A 134 6.66 -6.19 -22.42
N TYR A 135 5.55 -5.60 -21.97
CA TYR A 135 4.34 -6.32 -21.59
C TYR A 135 3.28 -6.43 -22.70
N LEU A 136 3.56 -5.94 -23.92
CA LEU A 136 2.57 -5.89 -25.01
C LEU A 136 2.08 -7.27 -25.48
N SER A 137 2.91 -8.31 -25.43
CA SER A 137 2.46 -9.68 -25.73
C SER A 137 1.41 -10.15 -24.72
N LEU A 138 1.58 -9.83 -23.44
CA LEU A 138 0.61 -10.17 -22.39
C LEU A 138 -0.71 -9.42 -22.58
N THR A 139 -0.66 -8.12 -22.88
CA THR A 139 -1.87 -7.32 -23.08
C THR A 139 -2.65 -7.78 -24.31
N SER A 140 -1.96 -8.14 -25.39
CA SER A 140 -2.57 -8.73 -26.59
C SER A 140 -3.28 -10.05 -26.30
N GLN A 141 -2.64 -10.98 -25.57
CA GLN A 141 -3.23 -12.26 -25.19
C GLN A 141 -4.49 -12.09 -24.34
N LEU A 142 -4.49 -11.12 -23.43
CA LEU A 142 -5.60 -10.85 -22.51
C LEU A 142 -6.63 -9.84 -23.06
N ARG A 143 -6.50 -9.42 -24.32
CA ARG A 143 -7.33 -8.38 -24.94
C ARG A 143 -7.48 -7.14 -24.04
N ILE A 144 -6.34 -6.61 -23.61
CA ILE A 144 -6.23 -5.37 -22.85
C ILE A 144 -5.69 -4.31 -23.79
N THR A 145 -6.45 -3.24 -24.00
CA THR A 145 -6.04 -2.08 -24.80
C THR A 145 -5.13 -1.20 -23.95
N VAL A 146 -3.99 -0.79 -24.49
CA VAL A 146 -3.02 0.08 -23.80
C VAL A 146 -3.08 1.52 -24.31
N THR A 147 -2.49 2.46 -23.57
CA THR A 147 -2.39 3.85 -24.01
C THR A 147 -1.01 4.14 -24.61
N ALA A 148 -0.96 4.64 -25.84
CA ALA A 148 0.23 5.26 -26.41
C ALA A 148 0.38 6.69 -25.86
N ILE A 149 1.40 6.90 -25.03
CA ILE A 149 1.58 8.15 -24.27
C ILE A 149 2.58 9.14 -24.89
N SER A 150 3.42 8.70 -25.83
CA SER A 150 4.39 9.52 -26.56
C SER A 150 4.81 8.86 -27.87
N LEU A 151 5.47 9.62 -28.76
CA LEU A 151 6.04 9.07 -29.99
C LEU A 151 7.14 8.03 -29.69
N GLU A 152 8.01 8.30 -28.71
CA GLU A 152 9.07 7.37 -28.30
C GLU A 152 8.50 6.04 -27.78
N TRP A 153 7.38 6.10 -27.06
CA TRP A 153 6.68 4.90 -26.62
C TRP A 153 6.22 4.05 -27.81
N VAL A 154 5.63 4.69 -28.84
CA VAL A 154 5.18 3.99 -30.05
C VAL A 154 6.37 3.43 -30.83
N GLN A 155 7.48 4.16 -30.92
CA GLN A 155 8.72 3.69 -31.55
C GLN A 155 9.28 2.46 -30.87
N GLU A 156 9.34 2.46 -29.54
CA GLU A 156 9.80 1.30 -28.79
C GLU A 156 8.83 0.13 -28.90
N ALA A 157 7.52 0.38 -28.81
CA ALA A 157 6.49 -0.64 -29.02
C ALA A 157 6.60 -1.29 -30.41
N ALA A 158 6.79 -0.48 -31.46
CA ALA A 158 6.97 -0.94 -32.83
C ALA A 158 8.20 -1.86 -32.98
N ARG A 159 9.27 -1.58 -32.22
CA ARG A 159 10.53 -2.32 -32.25
C ARG A 159 10.43 -3.69 -31.60
N ILE A 160 9.67 -3.82 -30.51
CA ILE A 160 9.67 -5.03 -29.68
C ILE A 160 8.41 -5.88 -29.78
N ALA A 161 7.31 -5.33 -30.31
CA ALA A 161 6.06 -6.07 -30.44
C ALA A 161 6.25 -7.25 -31.39
N GLN A 162 6.02 -8.46 -30.87
CA GLN A 162 6.14 -9.71 -31.62
C GLN A 162 4.81 -10.16 -32.23
N GLN A 163 3.71 -9.55 -31.81
CA GLN A 163 2.35 -9.84 -32.25
C GLN A 163 1.49 -8.57 -32.22
N PRO A 164 0.36 -8.54 -32.97
CA PRO A 164 -0.56 -7.41 -32.94
C PRO A 164 -1.10 -7.13 -31.54
N PHE A 165 -1.12 -5.86 -31.16
CA PHE A 165 -1.74 -5.39 -29.93
C PHE A 165 -2.56 -4.12 -30.19
N GLU A 166 -3.59 -3.92 -29.39
CA GLU A 166 -4.46 -2.75 -29.50
C GLU A 166 -4.00 -1.63 -28.58
N PHE A 167 -4.03 -0.40 -29.10
CA PHE A 167 -3.80 0.78 -28.29
C PHE A 167 -4.71 1.94 -28.67
N HIS A 168 -4.96 2.81 -27.69
CA HIS A 168 -5.51 4.13 -27.93
C HIS A 168 -4.41 5.18 -27.92
N LEU A 169 -4.48 6.13 -28.85
CA LEU A 169 -3.59 7.28 -28.89
C LEU A 169 -4.06 8.36 -27.92
N LYS A 170 -3.22 8.73 -26.95
CA LYS A 170 -3.53 9.85 -26.05
C LYS A 170 -2.99 11.14 -26.64
N ILE A 171 -3.84 12.14 -26.71
CA ILE A 171 -3.49 13.50 -27.15
C ILE A 171 -3.46 14.41 -25.92
N ASP A 172 -2.37 15.15 -25.76
CA ASP A 172 -2.26 16.17 -24.73
C ASP A 172 -2.79 17.50 -25.28
N THR A 173 -4.04 17.81 -24.91
CA THR A 173 -4.67 19.07 -25.29
C THR A 173 -4.29 20.25 -24.40
N GLY A 174 -3.38 20.09 -23.44
CA GLY A 174 -2.97 21.14 -22.50
C GLY A 174 -3.04 20.74 -21.03
N LEU A 175 -3.28 19.46 -20.72
CA LEU A 175 -3.07 18.97 -19.35
C LEU A 175 -1.56 18.93 -19.01
N ASN A 176 -0.71 18.90 -20.04
CA ASN A 176 0.74 18.85 -19.95
C ASN A 176 1.25 17.69 -19.09
N ARG A 177 0.57 16.54 -19.23
CA ARG A 177 0.85 15.28 -18.54
C ARG A 177 1.28 14.22 -19.55
N LEU A 178 0.38 13.32 -19.95
CA LEU A 178 0.64 12.29 -20.97
C LEU A 178 -0.02 12.64 -22.30
N GLY A 179 0.59 12.17 -23.39
CA GLY A 179 0.02 12.22 -24.73
C GLY A 179 0.87 13.01 -25.71
N LEU A 180 0.61 12.79 -27.00
CA LEU A 180 1.22 13.53 -28.10
C LEU A 180 0.71 14.97 -28.09
N THR A 181 1.60 15.91 -28.39
CA THR A 181 1.32 17.34 -28.24
C THR A 181 1.03 18.04 -29.56
N THR A 182 1.49 17.44 -30.68
CA THR A 182 1.45 18.01 -32.03
C THR A 182 0.75 17.10 -33.05
N ILE A 183 0.29 17.68 -34.16
CA ILE A 183 -0.28 16.93 -35.29
C ILE A 183 0.80 16.10 -35.97
N ASP A 184 2.01 16.64 -36.15
CA ASP A 184 3.14 15.96 -36.77
C ASP A 184 3.48 14.64 -36.07
N GLU A 185 3.50 14.63 -34.72
CA GLU A 185 3.69 13.38 -33.96
C GLU A 185 2.60 12.35 -34.25
N VAL A 186 1.34 12.79 -34.39
CA VAL A 186 0.21 11.91 -34.71
C VAL A 186 0.33 11.36 -36.12
N GLU A 187 0.71 12.19 -37.10
CA GLU A 187 0.95 11.74 -38.47
C GLU A 187 2.08 10.72 -38.55
N VAL A 188 3.17 10.94 -37.79
CA VAL A 188 4.27 9.96 -37.68
C VAL A 188 3.76 8.64 -37.09
N VAL A 189 2.99 8.68 -35.99
CA VAL A 189 2.41 7.47 -35.40
C VAL A 189 1.49 6.76 -36.39
N MET A 190 0.60 7.47 -37.09
CA MET A 190 -0.31 6.85 -38.06
C MET A 190 0.42 6.26 -39.26
N LYS A 191 1.52 6.88 -39.70
CA LYS A 191 2.43 6.30 -40.71
C LYS A 191 3.13 5.05 -40.19
N MET A 192 3.50 4.99 -38.91
CA MET A 192 4.06 3.77 -38.33
C MET A 192 3.01 2.66 -38.26
N VAL A 193 1.78 2.98 -37.86
CA VAL A 193 0.65 2.05 -37.84
C VAL A 193 0.39 1.45 -39.23
N SER A 194 0.48 2.26 -40.29
CA SER A 194 0.27 1.76 -41.66
C SER A 194 1.39 0.85 -42.19
N LEU A 195 2.58 0.92 -41.60
CA LEU A 195 3.77 0.16 -42.00
C LEU A 195 4.07 -1.04 -41.10
N ASN A 196 3.53 -1.07 -39.88
CA ASN A 196 3.80 -2.13 -38.91
C ASN A 196 2.51 -2.89 -38.55
N PRO A 197 2.36 -4.15 -38.99
CA PRO A 197 1.14 -4.93 -38.76
C PRO A 197 0.89 -5.26 -37.28
N ASN A 198 1.89 -5.09 -36.41
CA ASN A 198 1.74 -5.32 -34.98
C ASN A 198 1.15 -4.11 -34.23
N LEU A 199 1.09 -2.94 -34.86
CA LEU A 199 0.51 -1.73 -34.27
C LEU A 199 -0.95 -1.58 -34.68
N ASN A 200 -1.89 -1.81 -33.76
CA ASN A 200 -3.32 -1.60 -34.02
C ASN A 200 -3.85 -0.42 -33.19
N CYS A 201 -3.95 0.76 -33.80
CA CYS A 201 -4.54 1.94 -33.16
C CYS A 201 -6.08 1.88 -33.28
N THR A 202 -6.76 1.64 -32.17
CA THR A 202 -8.23 1.42 -32.15
C THR A 202 -9.03 2.61 -31.61
N GLY A 203 -8.36 3.63 -31.06
CA GLY A 203 -9.03 4.82 -30.55
C GLY A 203 -8.10 5.99 -30.29
N VAL A 204 -8.69 7.17 -30.06
CA VAL A 204 -7.98 8.40 -29.68
C VAL A 204 -8.72 9.05 -28.51
N PHE A 205 -8.01 9.56 -27.52
CA PHE A 205 -8.62 10.27 -26.40
C PHE A 205 -7.74 11.40 -25.85
N THR A 206 -8.34 12.29 -25.08
CA THR A 206 -7.67 13.36 -24.33
C THR A 206 -8.20 13.43 -22.90
N HIS A 207 -7.51 14.17 -22.04
CA HIS A 207 -8.01 14.59 -20.73
C HIS A 207 -8.00 16.12 -20.66
N PHE A 208 -9.13 16.72 -20.32
CA PHE A 208 -9.25 18.16 -20.14
C PHE A 208 -8.74 18.58 -18.77
N ALA A 209 -8.10 19.75 -18.69
CA ALA A 209 -7.50 20.25 -17.45
C ALA A 209 -8.52 21.00 -16.57
N THR A 210 -9.55 21.56 -17.18
CA THR A 210 -10.51 22.47 -16.52
C THR A 210 -11.97 22.11 -16.84
N SER A 211 -12.29 20.83 -17.08
CA SER A 211 -13.67 20.40 -17.39
C SER A 211 -14.67 20.71 -16.27
N GLU A 212 -14.19 20.86 -15.04
CA GLU A 212 -14.98 21.16 -13.84
C GLU A 212 -15.08 22.67 -13.53
N ASP A 213 -14.33 23.51 -14.25
CA ASP A 213 -14.36 24.96 -14.06
C ASP A 213 -15.61 25.57 -14.74
N MET A 214 -16.61 25.84 -13.91
CA MET A 214 -17.87 26.44 -14.35
C MET A 214 -17.75 27.95 -14.63
N GLN A 215 -16.70 28.62 -14.14
CA GLN A 215 -16.54 30.06 -14.21
C GLN A 215 -15.69 30.49 -15.43
N ASN A 216 -14.71 29.68 -15.84
CA ASN A 216 -13.85 29.98 -16.99
C ASN A 216 -13.69 28.79 -17.95
N LYS A 217 -14.55 28.75 -18.98
CA LYS A 217 -14.52 27.70 -20.02
C LYS A 217 -13.61 28.01 -21.21
N SER A 218 -12.95 29.17 -21.24
CA SER A 218 -12.13 29.58 -22.40
C SER A 218 -11.03 28.56 -22.71
N TYR A 219 -10.34 28.06 -21.68
CA TYR A 219 -9.31 27.04 -21.83
C TYR A 219 -9.89 25.70 -22.27
N PHE A 220 -10.98 25.23 -21.65
CA PHE A 220 -11.68 24.01 -22.06
C PHE A 220 -12.06 24.04 -23.55
N HIS A 221 -12.59 25.17 -24.05
CA HIS A 221 -12.93 25.31 -25.47
C HIS A 221 -11.70 25.26 -26.39
N GLN A 222 -10.56 25.83 -25.96
CA GLN A 222 -9.29 25.69 -26.70
C GLN A 222 -8.84 24.22 -26.75
N GLN A 223 -8.93 23.50 -25.63
CA GLN A 223 -8.60 22.08 -25.58
C GLN A 223 -9.52 21.24 -26.48
N LEU A 224 -10.82 21.56 -26.50
CA LEU A 224 -11.82 20.90 -27.34
C LEU A 224 -11.57 21.15 -28.83
N ALA A 225 -11.24 22.38 -29.22
CA ALA A 225 -10.86 22.70 -30.60
C ALA A 225 -9.59 21.95 -31.01
N LYS A 226 -8.58 21.88 -30.13
CA LYS A 226 -7.32 21.18 -30.38
C LYS A 226 -7.53 19.68 -30.64
N ILE A 227 -8.34 18.98 -29.82
CA ILE A 227 -8.64 17.56 -30.08
C ILE A 227 -9.46 17.38 -31.35
N GLY A 228 -10.38 18.30 -31.69
CA GLY A 228 -11.15 18.23 -32.93
C GLY A 228 -10.27 18.29 -34.18
N ILE A 229 -9.27 19.16 -34.20
CA ILE A 229 -8.29 19.25 -35.29
C ILE A 229 -7.47 17.95 -35.39
N ILE A 230 -6.93 17.47 -34.28
CA ILE A 230 -6.09 16.27 -34.25
C ILE A 230 -6.88 15.01 -34.63
N THR A 231 -8.12 14.90 -34.18
CA THR A 231 -9.00 13.77 -34.52
C THR A 231 -9.37 13.79 -36.01
N SER A 232 -9.50 14.98 -36.62
CA SER A 232 -9.72 15.10 -38.07
C SER A 232 -8.53 14.58 -38.88
N ALA A 233 -7.30 14.84 -38.42
CA ALA A 233 -6.09 14.24 -39.00
C ALA A 233 -6.09 12.71 -38.84
N TYR A 234 -6.35 12.20 -37.63
CA TYR A 234 -6.49 10.76 -37.38
C TYR A 234 -7.51 10.07 -38.31
N LEU A 235 -8.71 10.64 -38.47
CA LEU A 235 -9.76 10.08 -39.32
C LEU A 235 -9.40 10.09 -40.81
N THR A 236 -8.57 11.04 -41.25
CA THR A 236 -8.07 11.10 -42.63
C THR A 236 -7.18 9.89 -42.94
N TYR A 237 -6.34 9.46 -41.99
CA TYR A 237 -5.50 8.26 -42.12
C TYR A 237 -6.27 6.96 -41.91
N TYR A 238 -7.23 6.94 -40.97
CA TYR A 238 -8.02 5.74 -40.66
C TYR A 238 -8.94 5.29 -41.82
N ARG A 239 -9.42 6.24 -42.65
CA ARG A 239 -10.23 5.94 -43.84
C ARG A 239 -9.44 5.29 -45.00
N GLY A 240 -8.11 5.17 -44.89
CA GLY A 240 -7.23 4.61 -45.93
C GLY A 240 -6.77 3.17 -45.71
N ILE A 241 -7.13 2.50 -44.60
CA ILE A 241 -6.55 1.20 -44.23
C ILE A 241 -7.65 0.23 -43.78
N TRP A 242 -8.02 -0.73 -44.63
CA TRP A 242 -8.75 -1.94 -44.23
C TRP A 242 -8.36 -3.13 -45.12
N ALA A 243 -7.58 -4.08 -44.58
CA ALA A 243 -7.53 -5.48 -45.02
C ALA A 243 -6.90 -6.38 -43.92
N GLY A 244 -7.77 -7.15 -43.26
CA GLY A 244 -7.67 -8.36 -42.39
C GLY A 244 -6.35 -8.93 -41.82
N VAL A 245 -6.47 -9.66 -40.69
CA VAL A 245 -6.03 -11.09 -40.49
C VAL A 245 -6.27 -11.58 -39.03
N PHE A 246 -6.38 -12.92 -38.91
CA PHE A 246 -6.93 -13.82 -37.88
C PHE A 246 -6.13 -14.09 -36.57
N LEU A 247 -6.86 -14.66 -35.60
CA LEU A 247 -6.49 -15.24 -34.29
C LEU A 247 -5.55 -16.46 -34.34
N ILE A 248 -4.62 -16.58 -33.39
CA ILE A 248 -4.13 -17.87 -32.85
C ILE A 248 -3.86 -17.72 -31.34
N GLY A 249 -4.34 -18.69 -30.54
CA GLY A 249 -4.19 -18.76 -29.09
C GLY A 249 -2.99 -19.59 -28.62
N GLY A 250 -2.54 -19.30 -27.40
CA GLY A 250 -1.61 -20.10 -26.61
C GLY A 250 -1.68 -19.66 -25.14
N GLY A 251 -1.95 -20.60 -24.23
CA GLY A 251 -2.08 -20.31 -22.80
C GLY A 251 -0.74 -20.18 -22.08
N ILE A 252 -0.70 -19.37 -21.01
CA ILE A 252 0.46 -19.22 -20.10
C ILE A 252 -0.01 -19.12 -18.64
N SER A 253 0.75 -19.74 -17.75
CA SER A 253 0.65 -19.63 -16.29
C SER A 253 1.10 -18.26 -15.79
N ILE A 254 0.26 -17.58 -15.00
CA ILE A 254 0.57 -16.30 -14.35
C ILE A 254 1.68 -16.53 -13.31
N ILE A 255 2.80 -15.80 -13.44
CA ILE A 255 3.90 -15.80 -12.47
C ILE A 255 3.47 -14.96 -11.27
N THR A 256 3.40 -15.55 -10.09
CA THR A 256 2.87 -14.99 -8.84
C THR A 256 3.73 -13.90 -8.18
N ASN A 257 4.78 -13.41 -8.85
CA ASN A 257 5.74 -12.42 -8.33
C ASN A 257 5.91 -11.17 -9.22
N ALA A 258 4.97 -10.91 -10.14
CA ALA A 258 5.08 -9.80 -11.10
C ALA A 258 4.50 -8.48 -10.55
N TYR A 259 5.04 -7.36 -11.04
CA TYR A 259 4.45 -6.03 -10.93
C TYR A 259 4.70 -5.27 -12.23
N PHE A 260 3.71 -4.51 -12.70
CA PHE A 260 3.73 -3.98 -14.06
C PHE A 260 3.81 -2.45 -14.11
N ARG A 261 3.32 -1.76 -13.07
CA ARG A 261 3.59 -0.33 -12.87
C ARG A 261 4.97 -0.12 -12.22
N PRO A 262 5.84 0.73 -12.80
CA PRO A 262 7.23 0.93 -12.34
C PRO A 262 7.31 1.88 -11.14
N THR A 263 6.51 1.64 -10.11
CA THR A 263 6.50 2.36 -8.84
C THR A 263 6.37 1.32 -7.73
N TRP A 264 7.32 1.28 -6.80
CA TRP A 264 7.43 0.20 -5.82
C TRP A 264 8.05 0.66 -4.51
N ILE A 265 7.86 -0.15 -3.48
CA ILE A 265 8.47 0.00 -2.17
C ILE A 265 9.51 -1.11 -2.02
N ASP A 266 10.78 -0.76 -1.82
CA ASP A 266 11.80 -1.70 -1.40
C ASP A 266 11.80 -1.81 0.14
N VAL A 267 11.68 -3.04 0.66
CA VAL A 267 11.73 -3.35 2.10
C VAL A 267 12.98 -4.19 2.39
N ASN A 268 13.91 -3.63 3.15
CA ASN A 268 15.14 -4.30 3.55
C ASN A 268 14.93 -5.10 4.85
N LEU A 269 14.75 -6.42 4.71
CA LEU A 269 14.58 -7.33 5.85
C LEU A 269 15.88 -7.49 6.66
N SER A 270 17.05 -7.33 6.03
CA SER A 270 18.32 -7.31 6.77
C SER A 270 18.42 -6.11 7.71
N ALA A 271 17.86 -4.97 7.34
CA ALA A 271 17.76 -3.81 8.23
C ALA A 271 16.86 -4.13 9.43
N ILE A 272 15.69 -4.75 9.22
CA ILE A 272 14.80 -5.18 10.31
C ILE A 272 15.51 -6.17 11.24
N HIS A 273 16.15 -7.20 10.68
CA HIS A 273 16.87 -8.21 11.46
C HIS A 273 17.99 -7.57 12.28
N SER A 274 18.80 -6.70 11.66
CA SER A 274 19.86 -5.96 12.35
C SER A 274 19.30 -5.09 13.46
N ASN A 275 18.26 -4.30 13.18
CA ASN A 275 17.65 -3.41 14.17
C ASN A 275 17.12 -4.19 15.37
N VAL A 276 16.42 -5.31 15.16
CA VAL A 276 15.89 -6.14 16.25
C VAL A 276 17.02 -6.74 17.08
N ARG A 277 18.05 -7.32 16.45
CA ARG A 277 19.21 -7.89 17.16
C ARG A 277 19.90 -6.83 18.02
N LEU A 278 20.20 -5.68 17.42
CA LEU A 278 20.84 -4.54 18.10
C LEU A 278 19.98 -4.06 19.28
N LEU A 279 18.67 -3.88 19.08
CA LEU A 279 17.76 -3.48 20.14
C LEU A 279 17.64 -4.55 21.24
N LYS A 280 17.67 -5.84 20.89
CA LYS A 280 17.63 -6.95 21.84
C LYS A 280 18.90 -7.01 22.69
N GLU A 281 20.07 -6.83 22.08
CA GLU A 281 21.36 -6.71 22.78
C GLU A 281 21.35 -5.51 23.73
N TYR A 282 20.79 -4.37 23.29
CA TYR A 282 20.73 -3.14 24.09
C TYR A 282 19.85 -3.25 25.34
N ILE A 283 18.68 -3.91 25.25
CA ILE A 283 17.78 -4.10 26.39
C ILE A 283 18.18 -5.27 27.30
N GLY A 284 18.99 -6.20 26.77
CA GLY A 284 19.48 -7.38 27.48
C GLY A 284 18.58 -8.62 27.37
N GLU A 285 19.16 -9.77 27.67
CA GLU A 285 18.52 -11.09 27.48
C GLU A 285 17.26 -11.28 28.33
N LYS A 286 17.24 -10.74 29.55
CA LYS A 286 16.14 -10.92 30.51
C LYS A 286 14.87 -10.13 30.16
N VAL A 287 14.96 -9.13 29.28
CA VAL A 287 13.83 -8.28 28.90
C VAL A 287 13.24 -8.79 27.59
N TYR A 288 11.95 -9.08 27.56
CA TYR A 288 11.27 -9.47 26.33
C TYR A 288 11.19 -8.31 25.33
N LEU A 289 11.29 -8.63 24.04
CA LEU A 289 11.07 -7.68 22.96
C LEU A 289 9.75 -8.04 22.28
N MET A 290 8.76 -7.17 22.42
CA MET A 290 7.54 -7.21 21.63
C MET A 290 7.73 -6.39 20.37
N ALA A 291 7.75 -7.08 19.22
CA ALA A 291 7.71 -6.44 17.93
C ALA A 291 6.27 -6.00 17.63
N VAL A 292 6.04 -4.70 17.66
CA VAL A 292 4.74 -4.12 17.33
C VAL A 292 4.67 -4.01 15.81
N VAL A 293 3.74 -4.72 15.19
CA VAL A 293 3.59 -4.84 13.72
C VAL A 293 2.20 -4.40 13.24
N LYS A 294 1.51 -3.59 14.04
CA LYS A 294 0.20 -3.00 13.71
C LYS A 294 0.25 -2.10 12.47
N GLY A 295 -0.91 -1.81 11.89
CA GLY A 295 -1.02 -0.94 10.72
C GLY A 295 -0.31 -1.57 9.52
N ASN A 296 -0.49 -2.88 9.36
CA ASN A 296 0.17 -3.67 8.31
C ASN A 296 1.72 -3.56 8.37
N GLY A 297 2.31 -3.74 9.55
CA GLY A 297 3.75 -3.58 9.76
C GLY A 297 4.21 -2.13 9.54
N TYR A 298 3.41 -1.15 9.96
CA TYR A 298 3.63 0.26 9.63
C TYR A 298 3.82 0.49 8.11
N GLY A 299 2.99 -0.14 7.27
CA GLY A 299 3.08 -0.05 5.81
C GLY A 299 4.13 -0.98 5.12
N HIS A 300 4.98 -1.65 5.90
CA HIS A 300 6.04 -2.55 5.41
C HIS A 300 5.56 -4.00 5.16
N ARG A 301 4.31 -4.29 5.53
CA ARG A 301 3.61 -5.59 5.59
C ARG A 301 3.85 -6.37 6.88
N MET A 302 2.75 -6.71 7.55
CA MET A 302 2.76 -7.22 8.91
C MET A 302 3.44 -8.59 9.05
N LEU A 303 3.14 -9.53 8.15
CA LEU A 303 3.64 -10.91 8.27
C LEU A 303 5.14 -10.98 8.06
N GLU A 304 5.61 -10.30 7.02
CA GLU A 304 7.01 -10.19 6.64
C GLU A 304 7.86 -9.61 7.79
N ILE A 305 7.39 -8.53 8.40
CA ILE A 305 8.08 -7.89 9.52
C ILE A 305 8.00 -8.74 10.79
N ALA A 306 6.88 -9.42 11.03
CA ALA A 306 6.74 -10.33 12.16
C ALA A 306 7.73 -11.50 12.05
N GLU A 307 7.81 -12.15 10.89
CA GLU A 307 8.75 -13.25 10.60
C GLU A 307 10.21 -12.81 10.80
N ALA A 308 10.59 -11.67 10.19
CA ALA A 308 11.94 -11.13 10.32
C ALA A 308 12.27 -10.75 11.78
N SER A 309 11.30 -10.19 12.51
CA SER A 309 11.50 -9.80 13.92
C SER A 309 11.64 -11.02 14.83
N ILE A 310 10.80 -12.05 14.68
CA ILE A 310 10.90 -13.29 15.45
C ILE A 310 12.26 -13.95 15.23
N SER A 311 12.66 -14.08 13.96
CA SER A 311 13.93 -14.71 13.59
C SER A 311 15.15 -13.96 14.15
N ALA A 312 15.01 -12.65 14.39
CA ALA A 312 16.05 -11.80 14.95
C ALA A 312 16.03 -11.70 16.49
N GLY A 313 15.07 -12.32 17.18
CA GLY A 313 15.01 -12.40 18.64
C GLY A 313 13.81 -11.73 19.31
N ALA A 314 12.82 -11.25 18.56
CA ALA A 314 11.54 -10.83 19.14
C ALA A 314 10.78 -12.06 19.68
N THR A 315 10.33 -11.99 20.92
CA THR A 315 9.62 -13.10 21.59
C THR A 315 8.12 -12.88 21.70
N TRP A 316 7.66 -11.66 21.39
CA TRP A 316 6.25 -11.26 21.41
C TRP A 316 5.90 -10.47 20.15
N LEU A 317 4.63 -10.51 19.75
CA LEU A 317 4.09 -9.63 18.72
C LEU A 317 2.98 -8.73 19.32
N GLY A 318 2.92 -7.49 18.83
CA GLY A 318 1.87 -6.53 19.19
C GLY A 318 1.13 -6.01 17.96
N VAL A 319 -0.21 -6.04 17.99
CA VAL A 319 -1.06 -5.55 16.89
C VAL A 319 -2.13 -4.58 17.38
N ALA A 320 -2.81 -3.88 16.48
CA ALA A 320 -3.87 -2.94 16.83
C ALA A 320 -5.25 -3.59 16.94
N SER A 321 -5.54 -4.61 16.12
CA SER A 321 -6.86 -5.25 16.10
C SER A 321 -6.83 -6.76 16.17
N PHE A 322 -8.00 -7.31 16.41
CA PHE A 322 -8.23 -8.74 16.40
C PHE A 322 -8.03 -9.36 15.01
N ASP A 323 -8.44 -8.69 13.93
CA ASP A 323 -8.22 -9.14 12.54
C ASP A 323 -6.73 -9.27 12.22
N GLU A 324 -5.91 -8.32 12.67
CA GLU A 324 -4.45 -8.38 12.51
C GLU A 324 -3.88 -9.60 13.26
N ALA A 325 -4.36 -9.85 14.49
CA ALA A 325 -3.94 -11.02 15.27
C ALA A 325 -4.34 -12.34 14.60
N LEU A 326 -5.57 -12.45 14.07
CA LEU A 326 -6.04 -13.62 13.34
C LEU A 326 -5.24 -13.85 12.05
N ALA A 327 -4.94 -12.79 11.30
CA ALA A 327 -4.11 -12.86 10.11
C ALA A 327 -2.70 -13.39 10.44
N ILE A 328 -2.08 -12.92 11.53
CA ILE A 328 -0.82 -13.47 12.04
C ILE A 328 -0.98 -14.95 12.41
N ARG A 329 -2.00 -15.33 13.19
CA ARG A 329 -2.25 -16.71 13.62
C ARG A 329 -2.46 -17.70 12.46
N SER A 330 -2.91 -17.21 11.30
CA SER A 330 -3.04 -18.04 10.11
C SER A 330 -1.69 -18.51 9.52
N LYS A 331 -0.57 -17.86 9.89
CA LYS A 331 0.77 -18.12 9.33
C LYS A 331 1.86 -18.38 10.38
N ILE A 332 1.75 -17.78 11.55
CA ILE A 332 2.76 -17.83 12.62
C ILE A 332 2.31 -18.79 13.73
N SER A 333 3.27 -19.52 14.32
CA SER A 333 3.02 -20.50 15.39
C SER A 333 2.24 -19.89 16.57
N HIS A 334 1.48 -20.74 17.24
CA HIS A 334 0.78 -20.40 18.49
C HIS A 334 1.73 -20.23 19.68
N ASP A 335 3.01 -20.61 19.54
CA ASP A 335 4.02 -20.47 20.58
C ASP A 335 4.50 -19.02 20.75
N ILE A 336 4.32 -18.18 19.73
CA ILE A 336 4.63 -16.75 19.80
C ILE A 336 3.40 -16.02 20.36
N PRO A 337 3.47 -15.40 21.56
CA PRO A 337 2.35 -14.65 22.10
C PRO A 337 2.04 -13.40 21.26
N ILE A 338 0.75 -13.12 21.07
CA ILE A 338 0.26 -11.91 20.39
C ILE A 338 -0.60 -11.13 21.37
N LEU A 339 -0.29 -9.85 21.54
CA LEU A 339 -1.14 -8.90 22.27
C LEU A 339 -1.86 -7.97 21.30
N VAL A 340 -3.19 -7.95 21.37
CA VAL A 340 -3.99 -6.87 20.75
C VAL A 340 -3.98 -5.67 21.68
N LEU A 341 -3.31 -4.59 21.25
CA LEU A 341 -3.11 -3.38 22.04
C LEU A 341 -4.34 -2.46 22.07
N GLY A 342 -5.26 -2.63 21.12
CA GLY A 342 -6.48 -1.85 20.97
C GLY A 342 -7.70 -2.52 21.60
N TYR A 343 -8.86 -1.86 21.44
CA TYR A 343 -10.15 -2.40 21.84
C TYR A 343 -10.50 -3.63 21.00
N VAL A 344 -10.99 -4.69 21.65
CA VAL A 344 -11.66 -5.83 21.03
C VAL A 344 -13.00 -5.99 21.71
N ALA A 345 -14.09 -6.11 20.96
CA ALA A 345 -15.41 -6.19 21.57
C ALA A 345 -15.53 -7.44 22.48
N PRO A 346 -16.11 -7.34 23.68
CA PRO A 346 -16.12 -8.43 24.67
C PRO A 346 -16.62 -9.77 24.10
N GLN A 347 -17.59 -9.78 23.17
CA GLN A 347 -18.11 -11.02 22.59
C GLN A 347 -17.05 -11.93 21.92
N TYR A 348 -15.87 -11.38 21.62
CA TYR A 348 -14.77 -12.12 21.01
C TYR A 348 -13.76 -12.69 22.02
N VAL A 349 -13.94 -12.54 23.34
CA VAL A 349 -13.00 -13.04 24.36
C VAL A 349 -12.85 -14.56 24.33
N THR A 350 -13.95 -15.29 24.12
CA THR A 350 -13.92 -16.76 23.95
C THR A 350 -13.08 -17.13 22.73
N LEU A 351 -13.28 -16.45 21.60
CA LEU A 351 -12.53 -16.67 20.36
C LEU A 351 -11.03 -16.33 20.53
N ALA A 352 -10.72 -15.28 21.29
CA ALA A 352 -9.34 -14.92 21.62
C ALA A 352 -8.62 -16.04 22.39
N GLY A 353 -9.30 -16.68 23.36
CA GLY A 353 -8.78 -17.86 24.05
C GLY A 353 -8.51 -19.03 23.10
N GLN A 354 -9.40 -19.30 22.13
CA GLN A 354 -9.23 -20.40 21.16
C GLN A 354 -7.98 -20.22 20.30
N PHE A 355 -7.66 -18.98 19.92
CA PHE A 355 -6.50 -18.66 19.10
C PHE A 355 -5.26 -18.22 19.89
N ARG A 356 -5.28 -18.34 21.23
CA ARG A 356 -4.21 -17.88 22.13
C ARG A 356 -3.79 -16.44 21.81
N ILE A 357 -4.77 -15.55 21.69
CA ILE A 357 -4.57 -14.12 21.47
C ILE A 357 -4.83 -13.41 22.80
N THR A 358 -3.82 -12.72 23.31
CA THR A 358 -3.94 -11.90 24.52
C THR A 358 -4.62 -10.58 24.18
N LEU A 359 -5.58 -10.18 25.01
CA LEU A 359 -6.33 -8.92 24.82
C LEU A 359 -5.86 -7.82 25.78
N ALA A 360 -6.04 -6.56 25.41
CA ALA A 360 -5.91 -5.45 26.35
C ALA A 360 -7.21 -5.31 27.17
N GLY A 361 -7.11 -5.35 28.50
CA GLY A 361 -8.20 -4.95 29.39
C GLY A 361 -8.28 -3.42 29.41
N VAL A 362 -9.10 -2.84 28.52
CA VAL A 362 -9.07 -1.41 28.17
C VAL A 362 -9.88 -0.49 29.08
N SER A 363 -10.84 -1.02 29.83
CA SER A 363 -11.60 -0.30 30.86
C SER A 363 -12.12 -1.26 31.92
N PHE A 364 -12.63 -0.73 33.02
CA PHE A 364 -13.26 -1.53 34.06
C PHE A 364 -14.51 -2.26 33.54
N GLU A 365 -15.40 -1.56 32.85
CA GLU A 365 -16.65 -2.07 32.28
C GLU A 365 -16.39 -3.15 31.25
N TRP A 366 -15.36 -2.97 30.42
CA TRP A 366 -14.96 -3.97 29.44
C TRP A 366 -14.57 -5.29 30.12
N ILE A 367 -13.80 -5.22 31.21
CA ILE A 367 -13.36 -6.40 31.96
C ILE A 367 -14.55 -7.06 32.68
N GLN A 368 -15.47 -6.28 33.23
CA GLN A 368 -16.70 -6.81 33.83
C GLN A 368 -17.53 -7.58 32.81
N GLU A 369 -17.74 -7.02 31.62
CA GLU A 369 -18.52 -7.66 30.57
C GLU A 369 -17.80 -8.90 30.02
N ALA A 370 -16.49 -8.82 29.81
CA ALA A 370 -15.65 -9.96 29.43
C ALA A 370 -15.76 -11.11 30.45
N ALA A 371 -15.73 -10.80 31.74
CA ALA A 371 -15.88 -11.78 32.82
C ALA A 371 -17.26 -12.48 32.78
N ARG A 372 -18.31 -11.77 32.37
CA ARG A 372 -19.69 -12.29 32.30
C ARG A 372 -19.90 -13.25 31.13
N ILE A 373 -19.29 -12.97 29.98
CA ILE A 373 -19.54 -13.70 28.72
C ILE A 373 -18.49 -14.74 28.37
N ALA A 374 -17.30 -14.70 28.99
CA ALA A 374 -16.23 -15.64 28.71
C ALA A 374 -16.66 -17.07 29.06
N GLN A 375 -16.66 -17.94 28.06
CA GLN A 375 -17.05 -19.35 28.20
C GLN A 375 -15.84 -20.26 28.51
N GLN A 376 -14.62 -19.74 28.35
CA GLN A 376 -13.37 -20.43 28.63
C GLN A 376 -12.29 -19.42 29.03
N PRO A 377 -11.15 -19.88 29.58
CA PRO A 377 -10.02 -19.01 29.89
C PRO A 377 -9.49 -18.26 28.68
N PHE A 378 -9.25 -16.96 28.87
CA PHE A 378 -8.50 -16.13 27.93
C PHE A 378 -7.53 -15.24 28.72
N ASP A 379 -6.42 -14.91 28.06
CA ASP A 379 -5.39 -14.07 28.64
C ASP A 379 -5.65 -12.60 28.31
N PHE A 380 -5.44 -11.72 29.29
CA PHE A 380 -5.43 -10.28 29.05
C PHE A 380 -4.32 -9.57 29.81
N HIS A 381 -3.87 -8.45 29.25
CA HIS A 381 -2.99 -7.50 29.92
C HIS A 381 -3.81 -6.30 30.37
N LEU A 382 -3.78 -5.97 31.66
CA LEU A 382 -4.47 -4.82 32.22
C LEU A 382 -3.84 -3.53 31.72
N LYS A 383 -4.60 -2.71 30.97
CA LYS A 383 -4.15 -1.38 30.55
C LYS A 383 -4.47 -0.37 31.64
N ILE A 384 -3.46 0.39 32.04
CA ILE A 384 -3.58 1.51 32.99
C ILE A 384 -3.34 2.79 32.22
N ASP A 385 -4.20 3.79 32.38
CA ASP A 385 -3.99 5.11 31.81
C ASP A 385 -3.25 6.00 32.82
N THR A 386 -2.01 6.35 32.48
CA THR A 386 -1.16 7.21 33.29
C THR A 386 -1.02 8.61 32.68
N GLY A 387 -1.96 9.03 31.82
CA GLY A 387 -1.99 10.34 31.18
C GLY A 387 -1.84 10.31 29.65
N LEU A 388 -1.96 9.16 28.99
CA LEU A 388 -2.14 9.18 27.54
C LEU A 388 -3.60 9.55 27.20
N ASN A 389 -4.52 9.31 28.12
CA ASN A 389 -5.95 9.60 28.05
C ASN A 389 -6.59 9.01 26.78
N ARG A 390 -6.28 7.74 26.52
CA ARG A 390 -6.77 7.02 25.33
C ARG A 390 -7.50 5.73 25.68
N LEU A 391 -6.85 4.86 26.43
CA LEU A 391 -7.38 3.57 26.90
C LEU A 391 -6.69 3.24 28.22
N GLY A 392 -7.44 2.57 29.10
CA GLY A 392 -6.96 2.05 30.37
C GLY A 392 -7.79 2.52 31.55
N ILE A 393 -7.66 1.77 32.64
CA ILE A 393 -8.22 2.11 33.94
C ILE A 393 -7.48 3.30 34.54
N THR A 394 -8.20 4.17 35.22
CA THR A 394 -7.70 5.46 35.74
C THR A 394 -7.71 5.54 37.26
N THR A 395 -8.32 4.59 37.97
CA THR A 395 -8.38 4.60 39.45
C THR A 395 -7.85 3.33 40.10
N ILE A 396 -7.28 3.48 41.30
CA ILE A 396 -6.77 2.35 42.10
C ILE A 396 -7.91 1.40 42.49
N ASP A 397 -9.08 1.95 42.84
CA ASP A 397 -10.24 1.17 43.27
C ASP A 397 -10.73 0.23 42.15
N GLU A 398 -10.78 0.71 40.91
CA GLU A 398 -11.10 -0.13 39.75
C GLU A 398 -10.05 -1.23 39.54
N VAL A 399 -8.76 -0.93 39.69
CA VAL A 399 -7.70 -1.95 39.59
C VAL A 399 -7.87 -3.03 40.66
N GLN A 400 -8.15 -2.64 41.91
CA GLN A 400 -8.41 -3.60 42.99
C GLN A 400 -9.66 -4.44 42.73
N ALA A 401 -10.73 -3.81 42.24
CA ALA A 401 -11.95 -4.51 41.86
C ALA A 401 -11.70 -5.51 40.72
N VAL A 402 -10.91 -5.15 39.70
CA VAL A 402 -10.47 -6.07 38.64
C VAL A 402 -9.70 -7.25 39.20
N MET A 403 -8.74 -7.01 40.08
CA MET A 403 -7.93 -8.08 40.66
C MET A 403 -8.77 -9.04 41.53
N LYS A 404 -9.81 -8.53 42.20
CA LYS A 404 -10.82 -9.36 42.88
C LYS A 404 -11.66 -10.17 41.89
N MET A 405 -12.05 -9.62 40.74
CA MET A 405 -12.75 -10.39 39.71
C MET A 405 -11.87 -11.51 39.14
N VAL A 406 -10.59 -11.22 38.87
CA VAL A 406 -9.60 -12.21 38.39
C VAL A 406 -9.43 -13.36 39.38
N SER A 407 -9.42 -13.11 40.70
CA SER A 407 -9.27 -14.18 41.69
C SER A 407 -10.51 -15.08 41.84
N LEU A 408 -11.68 -14.58 41.43
CA LEU A 408 -12.96 -15.28 41.56
C LEU A 408 -13.41 -15.94 40.24
N ASN A 409 -12.88 -15.53 39.10
CA ASN A 409 -13.29 -16.01 37.78
C ASN A 409 -12.16 -16.76 37.07
N PRO A 410 -12.24 -18.10 36.95
CA PRO A 410 -11.19 -18.90 36.31
C PRO A 410 -11.06 -18.64 34.80
N ASN A 411 -12.06 -18.01 34.17
CA ASN A 411 -12.01 -17.67 32.75
C ASN A 411 -11.27 -16.35 32.47
N LEU A 412 -10.98 -15.56 33.51
CA LEU A 412 -10.36 -14.24 33.39
C LEU A 412 -8.89 -14.29 33.85
N ASN A 413 -7.94 -14.47 32.93
CA ASN A 413 -6.52 -14.62 33.28
C ASN A 413 -5.71 -13.33 33.02
N CYS A 414 -5.40 -12.58 34.09
CA CYS A 414 -4.56 -11.38 34.00
C CYS A 414 -3.07 -11.74 33.99
N THR A 415 -2.47 -11.83 32.80
CA THR A 415 -1.08 -12.25 32.58
C THR A 415 -0.07 -11.10 32.50
N GLY A 416 -0.54 -9.85 32.38
CA GLY A 416 0.33 -8.69 32.27
C GLY A 416 -0.34 -7.37 32.65
N VAL A 417 0.48 -6.33 32.80
CA VAL A 417 0.03 -4.97 33.16
C VAL A 417 0.84 -3.95 32.38
N PHE A 418 0.19 -2.95 31.80
CA PHE A 418 0.90 -1.96 31.00
C PHE A 418 0.31 -0.56 30.97
N THR A 419 1.18 0.41 30.70
CA THR A 419 0.80 1.77 30.28
C THR A 419 1.48 2.15 28.96
N HIS A 420 1.24 3.35 28.46
CA HIS A 420 1.93 3.93 27.31
C HIS A 420 2.17 5.42 27.54
N PHE A 421 3.35 5.90 27.14
CA PHE A 421 3.77 7.28 27.36
C PHE A 421 3.36 8.18 26.19
N ALA A 422 3.00 9.43 26.50
CA ALA A 422 2.61 10.44 25.51
C ALA A 422 3.81 11.17 24.90
N THR A 423 4.81 11.51 25.73
CA THR A 423 5.93 12.39 25.35
C THR A 423 7.29 11.70 25.46
N SER A 424 7.35 10.38 25.25
CA SER A 424 8.57 9.59 25.44
C SER A 424 9.72 9.96 24.50
N GLU A 425 9.43 10.66 23.40
CA GLU A 425 10.40 11.10 22.40
C GLU A 425 10.92 12.52 22.65
N ASP A 426 10.31 13.26 23.59
CA ASP A 426 10.76 14.59 24.00
C ASP A 426 11.80 14.48 25.12
N ILE A 427 13.07 14.46 24.74
CA ILE A 427 14.20 14.42 25.70
C ILE A 427 14.47 15.76 26.37
N GLN A 428 14.05 16.87 25.75
CA GLN A 428 14.29 18.21 26.27
C GLN A 428 13.29 18.54 27.37
N ASN A 429 12.07 18.03 27.26
CA ASN A 429 11.01 18.25 28.22
C ASN A 429 10.42 16.93 28.77
N THR A 430 11.01 16.45 29.86
CA THR A 430 10.54 15.25 30.57
C THR A 430 9.48 15.53 31.64
N SER A 431 8.94 16.76 31.70
CA SER A 431 7.98 17.19 32.74
C SER A 431 6.68 16.40 32.71
N TYR A 432 6.26 15.90 31.54
CA TYR A 432 5.08 15.04 31.42
C TYR A 432 5.42 13.57 31.61
N PHE A 433 6.51 13.08 30.99
CA PHE A 433 6.94 11.69 31.06
C PHE A 433 7.17 11.18 32.50
N ARG A 434 7.87 11.95 33.34
CA ARG A 434 8.23 11.53 34.70
C ARG A 434 7.00 11.28 35.59
N PRO A 435 6.00 12.17 35.65
CA PRO A 435 4.72 11.89 36.32
C PRO A 435 4.00 10.65 35.79
N GLN A 436 4.00 10.39 34.48
CA GLN A 436 3.37 9.17 33.94
C GLN A 436 4.05 7.90 34.49
N LEU A 437 5.39 7.88 34.53
CA LEU A 437 6.15 6.76 35.06
C LEU A 437 5.91 6.58 36.58
N ALA A 438 5.91 7.67 37.34
CA ALA A 438 5.62 7.63 38.78
C ALA A 438 4.18 7.14 39.06
N SER A 439 3.20 7.62 38.31
CA SER A 439 1.81 7.15 38.37
C SER A 439 1.72 5.65 38.09
N PHE A 440 2.42 5.16 37.06
CA PHE A 440 2.45 3.72 36.78
C PHE A 440 2.99 2.90 37.96
N HIS A 441 4.07 3.36 38.61
CA HIS A 441 4.58 2.71 39.82
C HIS A 441 3.54 2.66 40.95
N THR A 442 2.79 3.75 41.17
CA THR A 442 1.72 3.79 42.17
C THR A 442 0.66 2.72 41.93
N PHE A 443 0.20 2.58 40.68
CA PHE A 443 -0.75 1.53 40.32
C PHE A 443 -0.18 0.12 40.51
N LEU A 444 1.08 -0.11 40.15
CA LEU A 444 1.70 -1.42 40.29
C LEU A 444 1.82 -1.88 41.75
N ASN A 445 1.83 -0.96 42.72
CA ASN A 445 1.92 -1.28 44.15
C ASN A 445 0.64 -1.93 44.71
N VAL A 446 -0.51 -1.76 44.05
CA VAL A 446 -1.79 -2.36 44.48
C VAL A 446 -2.12 -3.67 43.78
N ILE A 447 -1.23 -4.15 42.89
CA ILE A 447 -1.45 -5.37 42.11
C ILE A 447 -0.87 -6.59 42.85
N PRO A 448 -1.70 -7.57 43.25
CA PRO A 448 -1.23 -8.77 43.93
C PRO A 448 -0.46 -9.69 42.97
N ASN A 449 0.48 -10.46 43.52
CA ASN A 449 1.30 -11.44 42.77
C ASN A 449 1.95 -10.86 41.50
N ARG A 450 2.42 -9.61 41.59
CA ARG A 450 3.03 -8.87 40.47
C ARG A 450 4.16 -9.65 39.77
N THR A 451 4.92 -10.45 40.51
CA THR A 451 6.04 -11.26 39.98
C THR A 451 5.61 -12.32 38.97
N ASN A 452 4.33 -12.69 38.94
CA ASN A 452 3.78 -13.67 38.00
C ASN A 452 3.15 -13.01 36.76
N LYS A 453 3.35 -11.69 36.58
CA LYS A 453 2.76 -10.90 35.49
C LYS A 453 3.86 -10.22 34.70
N ILE A 454 3.66 -10.10 33.39
CA ILE A 454 4.57 -9.35 32.52
C ILE A 454 4.24 -7.86 32.63
N ILE A 455 5.18 -7.08 33.16
CA ILE A 455 5.03 -5.63 33.31
C ILE A 455 5.76 -4.92 32.18
N HIS A 456 5.07 -4.01 31.50
CA HIS A 456 5.67 -3.27 30.39
C HIS A 456 5.13 -1.85 30.24
N CYS A 457 5.98 -0.89 29.89
CA CYS A 457 5.53 0.49 29.61
C CYS A 457 6.29 1.15 28.45
N ALA A 458 7.56 0.82 28.26
CA ALA A 458 8.40 1.45 27.25
C ALA A 458 7.94 1.18 25.81
N ASN A 459 7.73 2.25 25.05
CA ASN A 459 7.68 2.26 23.59
C ASN A 459 9.08 2.53 23.02
N SER A 460 9.23 2.71 21.70
CA SER A 460 10.53 3.01 21.08
C SER A 460 11.22 4.22 21.71
N GLY A 461 10.52 5.34 21.88
CA GLY A 461 11.08 6.54 22.51
C GLY A 461 11.54 6.31 23.95
N ALA A 462 10.71 5.68 24.78
CA ALA A 462 11.05 5.40 26.17
C ALA A 462 12.19 4.37 26.32
N THR A 463 12.33 3.48 25.34
CA THR A 463 13.42 2.49 25.33
C THR A 463 14.75 3.15 24.99
N ILE A 464 14.74 4.04 24.00
CA ILE A 464 15.97 4.59 23.43
C ILE A 464 16.42 5.86 24.16
N TYR A 465 15.49 6.76 24.46
CA TYR A 465 15.82 8.14 24.77
C TYR A 465 15.73 8.50 26.26
N GLN A 466 15.00 7.71 27.04
CA GLN A 466 14.71 8.06 28.43
C GLN A 466 15.78 7.47 29.36
N PRO A 467 16.49 8.31 30.15
CA PRO A 467 17.59 7.86 31.01
C PRO A 467 17.19 6.80 32.04
N GLN A 468 15.93 6.84 32.50
CA GLN A 468 15.40 5.91 33.50
C GLN A 468 15.27 4.47 32.97
N LYS A 469 15.37 4.26 31.64
CA LYS A 469 15.29 2.95 30.96
C LYS A 469 14.20 2.04 31.56
N PRO A 470 12.92 2.46 31.55
CA PRO A 470 11.84 1.74 32.24
C PRO A 470 11.41 0.49 31.45
N PHE A 471 12.31 -0.47 31.31
CA PHE A 471 12.12 -1.66 30.49
C PHE A 471 11.19 -2.67 31.17
N PHE A 472 11.26 -2.77 32.50
CA PHE A 472 10.57 -3.79 33.29
C PHE A 472 10.82 -5.19 32.68
N ASP A 473 9.78 -5.97 32.41
CA ASP A 473 9.90 -7.32 31.86
C ASP A 473 9.87 -7.32 30.33
N MET A 474 9.33 -6.28 29.69
CA MET A 474 9.16 -6.23 28.24
C MET A 474 9.12 -4.80 27.67
N VAL A 475 9.80 -4.58 26.54
CA VAL A 475 9.68 -3.36 25.72
C VAL A 475 8.79 -3.59 24.50
N ARG A 476 8.09 -2.54 24.04
CA ARG A 476 7.22 -2.59 22.86
C ARG A 476 7.77 -1.71 21.74
N LEU A 477 8.42 -2.32 20.75
CA LEU A 477 9.15 -1.59 19.72
C LEU A 477 8.38 -1.66 18.40
N GLY A 478 8.12 -0.49 17.80
CA GLY A 478 7.51 -0.38 16.48
C GLY A 478 8.33 0.55 15.60
N ASN A 479 8.32 1.85 15.92
CA ASN A 479 9.02 2.87 15.14
C ASN A 479 10.52 2.56 14.98
N ALA A 480 11.19 2.13 16.05
CA ALA A 480 12.61 1.78 16.05
C ALA A 480 12.94 0.51 15.26
N LEU A 481 11.96 -0.37 14.99
CA LEU A 481 12.21 -1.54 14.16
C LEU A 481 12.45 -1.14 12.70
N MET A 482 11.79 -0.07 12.25
CA MET A 482 11.83 0.41 10.87
C MET A 482 13.04 1.29 10.55
N GLY A 483 13.80 1.71 11.58
CA GLY A 483 14.95 2.58 11.45
C GLY A 483 15.04 3.65 12.56
N PRO A 484 16.09 4.49 12.54
CA PRO A 484 16.34 5.49 13.57
C PRO A 484 15.16 6.47 13.64
N PRO A 485 14.49 6.68 14.79
CA PRO A 485 13.21 7.42 14.84
C PRO A 485 13.24 8.88 14.38
N ASN A 486 14.39 9.57 14.43
CA ASN A 486 14.61 10.87 13.81
C ASN A 486 16.13 11.18 13.69
N GLU A 487 16.47 12.21 12.91
CA GLU A 487 17.86 12.63 12.63
C GLU A 487 18.61 13.15 13.86
N THR A 488 17.93 13.86 14.76
CA THR A 488 18.55 14.46 15.95
C THR A 488 18.92 13.41 16.98
N LEU A 489 18.10 12.38 17.14
CA LEU A 489 18.21 11.39 18.21
C LEU A 489 18.90 10.09 17.77
N LYS A 490 19.23 9.92 16.47
CA LYS A 490 19.97 8.74 16.00
C LYS A 490 21.33 8.56 16.67
N TYR A 491 21.94 9.65 17.16
CA TYR A 491 23.22 9.64 17.87
C TYR A 491 23.10 9.28 19.36
N LEU A 492 21.89 9.13 19.91
CA LEU A 492 21.69 8.74 21.30
C LEU A 492 21.81 7.24 21.55
N LEU A 493 21.69 6.44 20.49
CA LEU A 493 22.00 5.02 20.56
C LEU A 493 23.50 4.81 20.42
N PRO A 494 24.11 3.87 21.18
CA PRO A 494 25.48 3.43 20.93
C PRO A 494 25.63 2.62 19.63
N MET A 495 24.56 2.55 18.82
CA MET A 495 24.39 1.70 17.66
C MET A 495 23.58 2.44 16.60
N GLN A 496 23.80 2.10 15.33
CA GLN A 496 23.10 2.72 14.22
C GLN A 496 22.00 1.79 13.71
N LEU A 497 20.75 2.23 13.90
CA LEU A 497 19.61 1.58 13.27
C LEU A 497 19.60 1.92 11.77
N GLN A 498 19.07 1.00 10.97
CA GLN A 498 19.01 1.10 9.52
C GLN A 498 17.57 1.32 9.06
N ASN A 499 17.37 2.24 8.10
CA ASN A 499 16.08 2.42 7.47
C ASN A 499 15.70 1.16 6.68
N ALA A 500 14.51 0.63 6.93
CA ALA A 500 14.03 -0.60 6.31
C ALA A 500 13.17 -0.37 5.05
N LEU A 501 12.75 0.87 4.76
CA LEU A 501 11.86 1.18 3.63
C LEU A 501 12.44 2.27 2.74
N SER A 502 12.30 2.05 1.43
CA SER A 502 12.54 3.06 0.41
C SER A 502 11.45 3.00 -0.67
N LEU A 503 11.13 4.16 -1.25
CA LEU A 503 10.04 4.35 -2.22
C LEU A 503 10.63 4.89 -3.52
N HIS A 504 10.36 4.18 -4.61
CA HIS A 504 10.96 4.46 -5.91
C HIS A 504 9.92 4.45 -7.03
N SER A 505 10.28 5.14 -8.11
CA SER A 505 9.56 5.12 -9.37
C SER A 505 10.53 5.38 -10.54
N ILE A 506 10.00 5.71 -11.71
CA ILE A 506 10.76 6.18 -12.88
C ILE A 506 10.13 7.44 -13.46
N LEU A 507 10.88 8.17 -14.29
CA LEU A 507 10.31 9.13 -15.23
C LEU A 507 9.65 8.34 -16.38
N ASP A 508 8.32 8.39 -16.51
CA ASP A 508 7.60 7.71 -17.60
C ASP A 508 7.47 8.58 -18.86
N LEU A 509 7.55 9.90 -18.70
CA LEU A 509 7.61 10.87 -19.78
C LEU A 509 8.48 12.06 -19.38
N VAL A 510 9.25 12.56 -20.34
CA VAL A 510 10.04 13.80 -20.18
C VAL A 510 9.77 14.71 -21.37
N LYS A 511 9.34 15.94 -21.10
CA LYS A 511 9.06 16.95 -22.14
C LYS A 511 9.45 18.35 -21.71
N GLN A 512 9.57 19.25 -22.67
CA GLN A 512 9.87 20.65 -22.44
C GLN A 512 8.58 21.48 -22.53
N LEU A 513 8.36 22.33 -21.53
CA LEU A 513 7.30 23.31 -21.53
C LEU A 513 7.78 24.63 -22.14
N ASN A 514 6.87 25.33 -22.79
CA ASN A 514 7.05 26.73 -23.19
C ASN A 514 6.53 27.67 -22.09
N PRO A 515 7.01 28.93 -22.03
CA PRO A 515 6.43 29.94 -21.15
C PRO A 515 4.91 30.05 -21.32
N GLY A 516 4.17 30.14 -20.22
CA GLY A 516 2.71 30.17 -20.19
C GLY A 516 2.03 28.80 -20.15
N ALA A 517 2.76 27.69 -20.31
CA ALA A 517 2.18 26.35 -20.20
C ALA A 517 1.80 26.00 -18.74
N ILE A 518 0.61 25.45 -18.56
CA ILE A 518 0.04 25.04 -17.27
C ILE A 518 0.33 23.56 -16.99
N VAL A 519 0.59 23.16 -15.74
CA VAL A 519 0.83 21.75 -15.36
C VAL A 519 -0.27 21.21 -14.45
N GLY A 520 -0.96 20.16 -14.92
CA GLY A 520 -1.95 19.42 -14.15
C GLY A 520 -3.27 20.18 -13.96
N TYR A 521 -4.07 19.73 -12.99
CA TYR A 521 -5.40 20.27 -12.72
C TYR A 521 -5.35 21.63 -12.00
N GLY A 522 -6.33 22.49 -12.29
CA GLY A 522 -6.58 23.73 -11.55
C GLY A 522 -5.58 24.85 -11.81
N SER A 523 -4.67 24.71 -12.78
CA SER A 523 -3.75 25.75 -13.22
C SER A 523 -2.82 26.33 -12.15
N GLU A 524 -2.49 25.55 -11.12
CA GLU A 524 -1.68 26.02 -9.98
C GLU A 524 -0.19 26.20 -10.28
N TYR A 525 0.30 25.62 -11.38
CA TYR A 525 1.66 25.84 -11.85
C TYR A 525 1.64 26.28 -13.30
N THR A 526 2.29 27.41 -13.57
CA THR A 526 2.49 27.94 -14.92
C THR A 526 3.98 28.13 -15.13
N ALA A 527 4.53 27.54 -16.20
CA ALA A 527 5.92 27.70 -16.56
C ALA A 527 6.19 29.16 -16.96
N THR A 528 7.16 29.81 -16.32
CA THR A 528 7.56 31.20 -16.64
C THR A 528 8.68 31.27 -17.69
N GLN A 529 9.33 30.14 -17.94
CA GLN A 529 10.44 29.98 -18.89
C GLN A 529 10.37 28.59 -19.54
N HIS A 530 11.24 28.33 -20.53
CA HIS A 530 11.39 26.97 -21.03
C HIS A 530 11.88 26.04 -19.91
N GLN A 531 11.10 25.01 -19.59
CA GLN A 531 11.33 24.16 -18.42
C GLN A 531 11.18 22.69 -18.80
N TRP A 532 12.18 21.87 -18.52
CA TRP A 532 12.02 20.41 -18.60
C TRP A 532 11.17 19.93 -17.44
N ILE A 533 10.22 19.04 -17.73
CA ILE A 533 9.39 18.39 -16.72
C ILE A 533 9.44 16.87 -16.90
N GLY A 534 9.33 16.16 -15.79
CA GLY A 534 9.19 14.71 -15.75
C GLY A 534 7.83 14.33 -15.21
N THR A 535 7.22 13.30 -15.79
CA THR A 535 6.00 12.67 -15.25
C THR A 535 6.38 11.35 -14.57
N ILE A 536 5.72 11.06 -13.45
CA ILE A 536 6.02 9.91 -12.59
C ILE A 536 4.71 9.15 -12.31
N PRO A 537 4.66 7.81 -12.49
CA PRO A 537 3.47 7.00 -12.27
C PRO A 537 3.21 6.72 -10.78
N MET A 538 3.06 7.79 -9.99
CA MET A 538 2.74 7.79 -8.56
C MET A 538 1.55 8.73 -8.29
N GLU A 539 0.61 8.28 -7.48
CA GLU A 539 -0.69 8.92 -7.27
C GLU A 539 -1.00 9.16 -5.79
N TYR A 540 -2.00 10.01 -5.50
CA TYR A 540 -2.54 10.08 -4.15
C TYR A 540 -3.25 8.80 -3.71
N ALA A 541 -3.79 8.01 -4.64
CA ALA A 541 -4.34 6.68 -4.37
C ALA A 541 -3.26 5.63 -4.03
N ASP A 542 -1.98 5.98 -4.21
CA ASP A 542 -0.83 5.21 -3.73
C ASP A 542 -0.32 5.69 -2.38
N GLY A 543 -0.91 6.75 -1.80
CA GLY A 543 -0.50 7.35 -0.54
C GLY A 543 0.34 8.63 -0.67
N CYS A 544 0.62 9.10 -1.89
CA CYS A 544 1.29 10.38 -2.13
C CYS A 544 0.29 11.54 -2.06
N HIS A 545 -0.05 11.98 -0.85
CA HIS A 545 -1.05 13.02 -0.64
C HIS A 545 -0.57 14.41 -1.12
N GLN A 546 -1.50 15.36 -1.29
CA GLN A 546 -1.18 16.71 -1.80
C GLN A 546 -0.08 17.42 -0.99
N GLN A 547 -0.01 17.16 0.32
CA GLN A 547 1.00 17.72 1.22
C GLN A 547 2.44 17.32 0.81
N PHE A 548 2.62 16.19 0.13
CA PHE A 548 3.94 15.76 -0.35
C PHE A 548 4.47 16.71 -1.43
N ARG A 549 3.66 17.62 -2.00
CA ARG A 549 4.16 18.65 -2.93
C ARG A 549 5.19 19.59 -2.30
N ALA A 550 5.20 19.72 -0.98
CA ALA A 550 6.19 20.52 -0.26
C ALA A 550 7.59 19.89 -0.25
N THR A 551 7.70 18.59 -0.57
CA THR A 551 8.98 17.87 -0.62
C THR A 551 9.55 17.78 -2.04
N ASN A 552 10.79 17.29 -2.12
CA ASN A 552 11.49 16.99 -3.37
C ASN A 552 11.50 15.48 -3.63
N VAL A 553 11.90 15.10 -4.83
CA VAL A 553 12.34 13.72 -5.14
C VAL A 553 13.77 13.73 -5.64
N LEU A 554 14.44 12.59 -5.62
CA LEU A 554 15.77 12.43 -6.21
C LEU A 554 15.66 11.91 -7.65
N VAL A 555 16.35 12.60 -8.57
CA VAL A 555 16.59 12.16 -9.94
C VAL A 555 18.08 12.37 -10.23
N ASP A 556 18.81 11.29 -10.54
CA ASP A 556 20.25 11.35 -10.86
C ASP A 556 21.05 12.01 -9.73
N GLY A 557 20.74 11.62 -8.48
CA GLY A 557 21.41 12.14 -7.28
C GLY A 557 21.10 13.62 -6.97
N LYS A 558 20.07 14.22 -7.60
CA LYS A 558 19.69 15.62 -7.41
C LYS A 558 18.26 15.74 -6.91
N ARG A 559 18.06 16.62 -5.94
CA ARG A 559 16.73 17.03 -5.44
C ARG A 559 16.02 17.87 -6.51
N VAL A 560 14.84 17.41 -6.93
CA VAL A 560 13.98 18.10 -7.89
C VAL A 560 12.58 18.30 -7.30
N PRO A 561 11.95 19.47 -7.48
CA PRO A 561 10.68 19.77 -6.83
C PRO A 561 9.49 19.14 -7.56
N ILE A 562 8.46 18.75 -6.81
CA ILE A 562 7.16 18.35 -7.33
C ILE A 562 6.39 19.61 -7.76
N ILE A 563 5.82 19.61 -8.97
CA ILE A 563 5.11 20.75 -9.55
C ILE A 563 3.68 20.38 -9.98
N GLY A 564 2.77 21.36 -9.91
CA GLY A 564 1.34 21.15 -10.16
C GLY A 564 0.67 20.29 -9.07
N ARG A 565 -0.65 20.04 -9.23
CA ARG A 565 -1.40 19.16 -8.31
C ARG A 565 -1.02 17.70 -8.49
N ILE A 566 -0.89 16.96 -7.40
CA ILE A 566 -0.82 15.49 -7.46
C ILE A 566 -2.21 14.96 -7.87
N SER A 567 -2.28 14.01 -8.79
CA SER A 567 -3.55 13.50 -9.31
C SER A 567 -3.77 12.02 -8.97
N MET A 568 -4.94 11.49 -9.34
CA MET A 568 -5.25 10.05 -9.25
C MET A 568 -4.72 9.28 -10.47
N ASP A 569 -3.77 9.84 -11.20
CA ASP A 569 -3.10 9.13 -12.29
C ASP A 569 -1.59 9.19 -12.11
N GLN A 570 -1.03 10.39 -11.88
CA GLN A 570 0.41 10.65 -11.88
C GLN A 570 0.74 11.99 -11.15
N LEU A 571 2.04 12.25 -10.97
CA LEU A 571 2.57 13.55 -10.54
C LEU A 571 3.71 14.03 -11.46
N MET A 572 4.05 15.31 -11.36
CA MET A 572 5.05 15.96 -12.22
C MET A 572 6.17 16.58 -11.38
N VAL A 573 7.38 16.62 -11.93
CA VAL A 573 8.56 17.24 -11.30
C VAL A 573 9.27 18.19 -12.28
N ALA A 574 9.85 19.27 -11.76
CA ALA A 574 10.66 20.17 -12.58
C ALA A 574 12.10 19.64 -12.70
N LEU A 575 12.53 19.34 -13.92
CA LEU A 575 13.84 18.78 -14.20
C LEU A 575 14.84 19.88 -14.63
N PRO A 576 16.11 19.82 -14.18
CA PRO A 576 17.12 20.80 -14.58
C PRO A 576 17.58 20.66 -16.05
N ARG A 577 17.33 19.50 -16.67
CA ARG A 577 17.70 19.16 -18.05
C ARG A 577 16.79 18.06 -18.58
N LYS A 578 16.88 17.75 -19.87
CA LYS A 578 16.27 16.53 -20.42
C LYS A 578 16.92 15.29 -19.81
N TYR A 579 16.09 14.40 -19.28
CA TYR A 579 16.47 13.05 -18.84
C TYR A 579 15.84 12.00 -19.77
N PRO A 580 16.44 10.80 -19.90
CA PRO A 580 15.80 9.68 -20.57
C PRO A 580 14.54 9.21 -19.81
N THR A 581 13.49 8.80 -20.54
CA THR A 581 12.41 7.98 -19.98
C THR A 581 13.00 6.71 -19.38
N GLY A 582 12.46 6.25 -18.24
CA GLY A 582 13.00 5.14 -17.46
C GLY A 582 14.01 5.55 -16.38
N THR A 583 14.44 6.82 -16.33
CA THR A 583 15.35 7.30 -15.28
C THR A 583 14.73 7.10 -13.91
N ARG A 584 15.48 6.47 -12.98
CA ARG A 584 15.00 6.16 -11.63
C ARG A 584 14.73 7.43 -10.82
N VAL A 585 13.58 7.44 -10.16
CA VAL A 585 13.15 8.46 -9.20
C VAL A 585 13.11 7.85 -7.80
N THR A 586 13.58 8.57 -6.79
CA THR A 586 13.49 8.14 -5.39
C THR A 586 12.76 9.18 -4.55
N PHE A 587 11.67 8.76 -3.92
CA PHE A 587 10.88 9.59 -2.99
C PHE A 587 11.40 9.44 -1.56
N ILE A 588 11.71 8.21 -1.14
CA ILE A 588 12.28 7.90 0.17
C ILE A 588 13.47 6.97 -0.06
N GLY A 589 14.63 7.31 0.47
CA GLY A 589 15.87 6.55 0.29
C GLY A 589 16.98 7.38 -0.35
N GLN A 590 18.00 6.70 -0.85
CA GLN A 590 19.26 7.30 -1.30
C GLN A 590 19.47 7.17 -2.81
N GLN A 591 20.02 8.22 -3.43
CA GLN A 591 20.68 8.18 -4.74
C GLN A 591 22.03 8.90 -4.62
N ASP A 592 23.10 8.19 -4.96
CA ASP A 592 24.48 8.67 -4.81
C ASP A 592 24.74 9.21 -3.38
N ASN A 593 25.07 10.50 -3.24
CA ASN A 593 25.35 11.14 -1.97
C ASN A 593 24.12 11.84 -1.35
N GLU A 594 22.97 11.85 -2.03
CA GLU A 594 21.74 12.48 -1.57
C GLU A 594 20.77 11.44 -1.00
N THR A 595 20.12 11.78 0.12
CA THR A 595 19.13 10.92 0.77
C THR A 595 17.92 11.74 1.15
N ILE A 596 16.72 11.23 0.85
CA ILE A 596 15.46 11.76 1.37
C ILE A 596 14.94 10.80 2.43
N PHE A 597 14.80 11.30 3.66
CA PHE A 597 14.25 10.53 4.78
C PHE A 597 12.74 10.70 4.84
N ALA A 598 12.03 9.69 5.35
CA ALA A 598 10.59 9.80 5.58
C ALA A 598 10.25 10.88 6.64
N ASP A 599 11.16 11.15 7.57
CA ASP A 599 11.04 12.25 8.54
C ASP A 599 11.07 13.63 7.86
N GLU A 600 11.84 13.80 6.79
CA GLU A 600 11.88 15.03 6.00
C GLU A 600 10.51 15.29 5.33
N ILE A 601 9.95 14.26 4.69
CA ILE A 601 8.61 14.34 4.10
C ILE A 601 7.56 14.64 5.17
N ALA A 602 7.66 13.98 6.32
CA ALA A 602 6.73 14.19 7.42
C ALA A 602 6.76 15.63 7.93
N GLN A 603 7.95 16.22 8.08
CA GLN A 603 8.11 17.61 8.50
C GLN A 603 7.48 18.59 7.50
N GLU A 604 7.80 18.44 6.21
CA GLU A 604 7.26 19.32 5.15
C GLU A 604 5.74 19.14 4.96
N ALA A 605 5.23 17.93 5.17
CA ALA A 605 3.81 17.62 5.06
C ALA A 605 3.01 17.93 6.35
N ASN A 606 3.66 18.34 7.44
CA ASN A 606 3.08 18.48 8.78
C ASN A 606 2.38 17.20 9.27
N GLN A 607 3.07 16.07 9.14
CA GLN A 607 2.63 14.73 9.51
C GLN A 607 3.67 14.04 10.39
N SER A 608 3.34 12.87 10.92
CA SER A 608 4.35 11.98 11.53
C SER A 608 4.94 11.05 10.47
N ARG A 609 6.20 10.61 10.65
CA ARG A 609 6.81 9.60 9.79
C ARG A 609 5.98 8.32 9.65
N LEU A 610 5.37 7.88 10.74
CA LEU A 610 4.54 6.67 10.71
C LEU A 610 3.30 6.88 9.84
N GLU A 611 2.78 8.10 9.78
CA GLU A 611 1.69 8.47 8.87
C GLU A 611 2.14 8.42 7.40
N VAL A 612 3.36 8.89 7.09
CA VAL A 612 3.98 8.75 5.76
C VAL A 612 4.10 7.28 5.34
N PHE A 613 4.54 6.38 6.23
CA PHE A 613 4.63 4.96 5.88
C PHE A 613 3.27 4.29 5.75
N THR A 614 2.33 4.59 6.65
CA THR A 614 1.02 3.93 6.68
C THR A 614 0.04 4.47 5.64
N SER A 615 0.30 5.65 5.07
CA SER A 615 -0.46 6.15 3.93
C SER A 615 -0.17 5.40 2.63
N LEU A 616 1.03 4.78 2.51
CA LEU A 616 1.43 4.07 1.30
C LEU A 616 0.53 2.87 1.03
N SER A 617 -0.31 3.00 0.00
CA SER A 617 -1.43 2.09 -0.23
C SER A 617 -0.96 0.71 -0.65
N SER A 618 -1.82 -0.30 -0.48
CA SER A 618 -1.52 -1.69 -0.85
C SER A 618 -1.27 -1.88 -2.35
N ARG A 619 -1.73 -0.95 -3.21
CA ARG A 619 -1.51 -0.94 -4.68
C ARG A 619 -0.03 -0.91 -5.06
N LEU A 620 0.82 -0.37 -4.19
CA LEU A 620 2.26 -0.37 -4.41
C LEU A 620 2.83 -1.77 -4.15
N PRO A 621 3.51 -2.40 -5.12
CA PRO A 621 4.23 -3.64 -4.86
C PRO A 621 5.31 -3.40 -3.81
N ARG A 622 5.49 -4.36 -2.89
CA ARG A 622 6.63 -4.39 -1.97
C ARG A 622 7.63 -5.42 -2.46
N ILE A 623 8.89 -5.02 -2.57
CA ILE A 623 10.01 -5.88 -2.92
C ILE A 623 10.84 -6.08 -1.66
N TYR A 624 10.84 -7.30 -1.13
CA TYR A 624 11.60 -7.67 0.06
C TYR A 624 12.99 -8.08 -0.32
N ARG A 625 13.97 -7.51 0.38
CA ARG A 625 15.38 -7.78 0.18
C ARG A 625 16.04 -8.29 1.44
N GLU A 626 16.90 -9.28 1.27
CA GLU A 626 17.79 -9.78 2.31
C GLU A 626 19.20 -9.86 1.74
N ASN A 627 20.17 -9.27 2.43
CA ASN A 627 21.57 -9.16 2.01
C ASN A 627 21.69 -8.59 0.57
N GLY A 628 20.85 -7.62 0.24
CA GLY A 628 20.77 -6.97 -1.07
C GLY A 628 19.99 -7.73 -2.16
N SER A 629 19.73 -9.03 -1.94
CA SER A 629 19.03 -9.89 -2.91
C SER A 629 17.51 -9.84 -2.70
N ILE A 630 16.74 -9.88 -3.79
CA ILE A 630 15.27 -9.96 -3.70
C ILE A 630 14.88 -11.36 -3.25
N VAL A 631 14.16 -11.46 -2.13
CA VAL A 631 13.67 -12.73 -1.58
C VAL A 631 12.18 -12.94 -1.76
N ARG A 632 11.41 -11.85 -1.90
CA ARG A 632 9.96 -11.91 -2.10
C ARG A 632 9.46 -10.63 -2.78
N ILE A 633 8.43 -10.75 -3.60
CA ILE A 633 7.67 -9.62 -4.12
C ILE A 633 6.22 -9.83 -3.71
N THR A 634 5.57 -8.82 -3.14
CA THR A 634 4.14 -8.85 -2.86
C THR A 634 3.42 -7.78 -3.64
N ASN A 635 2.48 -8.21 -4.47
CA ASN A 635 1.58 -7.34 -5.22
C ASN A 635 0.15 -7.74 -4.91
N THR A 636 -0.51 -7.02 -4.00
CA THR A 636 -1.87 -7.39 -3.57
C THR A 636 -2.89 -7.22 -4.70
N MET A 637 -2.54 -6.46 -5.74
CA MET A 637 -3.39 -6.35 -6.91
C MET A 637 -3.39 -7.62 -7.75
N LEU A 638 -2.50 -8.60 -7.53
CA LEU A 638 -2.42 -9.84 -8.31
C LEU A 638 -2.66 -11.11 -7.47
N ASN A 639 -3.10 -10.94 -6.22
CA ASN A 639 -3.46 -12.05 -5.32
C ASN A 639 -4.95 -12.39 -5.51
N PHE A 640 -5.29 -13.14 -6.56
CA PHE A 640 -6.64 -13.67 -6.79
C PHE A 640 -6.70 -15.19 -6.63
#